data_AF-A0A1Q7K814-F1
#
_entry.id   AF-A0A1Q7K814-F1
#
_cell.length_a   1.000
_cell.length_b   1.000
_cell.length_c   1.000
_cell.angle_alpha   90.00
_cell.angle_beta   90.00
_cell.angle_gamma   90.00
#
_symmetry.space_group_name_H-M   'P 1'
#
loop_
_entity.id
_entity.type
_entity.pdbx_description
1 polymer ?
#
loop_
_entity_poly.entity_id
_entity_poly.type
_entity_poly.pdbx_seq_one_letter_code
_entity_poly.pdbx_strand_id
1 'polypeptide(L)'
;MAIAALSQQPTAALGGPGVTPVPCPDQAWQPGDAAFEALPGANAIFGKYDGGLYRIEIPAKWNGELVLFAHGFVPNTGATGSNLRVGTHRIREHLVQQGFAWAASSYRCNGYVPGQGLLDTVALGDLFTKSNDGRAAQRTYLTGESMGGHITLLGMQEFPTMFAGGLAMCPAGPELFDYYAAVSAAAEVVTGVQFHADTMPQDIAKMAELLGKPPEYTDKGRQLASVQIQISGGPRPFAVEGLASRFLANMATSQAALLGSTTPSNRAIDTAHITYTIDESLGLTAGALNAKARRKTGDPQVRSANGPYEEVVPFDGKIQRPLLTMHGTGDLYVPIFLEQSLKRAVVAAGNERLLAQRIYRIGAHCQFSQPEIIKAFDDLVTWVRQGTKPESDDVFGDLRNAGLKFTTPLRANDPGGVTVTPKPSSQPQAAAQARVDFARDVQPIFKQNCISCHGPAVHQNGFRLDQRSAAMRGSTMNPGVIRPGESAASFLFMRISGAQFGPQMPPTGALRPEQIATIKAWLDQGAEWPDALAGETPPAPADPKATRLIDAMRSGDRSSFKTLAAERNVGSLRGPGGSTPLMNAVLYGDVALMRTLLDGGADPNARNDAGATALMWATNDLEKTRLLLDRGAKADVKSDDGRTPLLIAAGQPGASAVVKLLLDHGANPSVKAPGLGGETTPLLEAATIGDAAIVRLLVERGADLNAFGSVGLAFALHAHCTDCFDLLAGAMDKQTITIASFVASPPLGDATALERILDRGADTAFKDSEGSTILLRAASSDFFPLDVVKTLIARGVDVNATNARGATALSMARLQGHTPVVDLLVKAGAKDASAAPTPRTASTTPAPSPRAAVERVLPLLQQTDVTFLKKSGCVSCHNNTLAAMTVATARSHGVRVDEETAHQQAEAIASFLDGWRERALQGLAIPGEADTVSYILLGLSAENYPANDATEAMARILRRQQRPNGQWRITAHRPPIESSDTQVTAASMRSLQMYAPKTERAAYETTIQRAATWLMNTPPRTTEDRVFQLLGLGWAKANRTVIQKAARALVGEQRPDGGWSQLPTLASDAYATGQALVALEESGALAVTDPAYTRGVQFLLNTQLADGSWYVSTRALPIQPPFESGFPHGKDQFISAAASNWAAMALALAIGSGS
;
A
#
# COMPACT_ATOMS: atom_id res chain seq x y z
N MET A 1 14.38 34.39 0.30
CA MET A 1 13.51 35.57 0.47
C MET A 1 12.17 35.23 -0.16
N ALA A 2 11.11 35.17 0.65
CA ALA A 2 9.75 34.97 0.15
C ALA A 2 9.29 36.26 -0.54
N ILE A 3 9.05 36.19 -1.85
CA ILE A 3 8.37 37.27 -2.57
C ILE A 3 6.94 37.30 -2.04
N ALA A 4 6.53 38.49 -1.58
CA ALA A 4 5.22 38.77 -1.02
C ALA A 4 4.09 38.27 -1.95
N ALA A 5 3.01 37.79 -1.34
CA ALA A 5 1.80 37.37 -2.01
C ALA A 5 1.37 38.42 -3.06
N LEU A 6 1.52 38.07 -4.34
CA LEU A 6 0.94 38.84 -5.43
C LEU A 6 -0.58 38.90 -5.20
N SER A 7 -1.11 40.12 -5.15
CA SER A 7 -2.51 40.44 -4.82
C SER A 7 -3.51 39.63 -5.63
N GLN A 8 -4.56 39.15 -4.98
CA GLN A 8 -5.69 38.35 -5.51
C GLN A 8 -6.58 39.06 -6.54
N GLN A 9 -6.18 40.20 -7.12
CA GLN A 9 -7.01 40.84 -8.14
C GLN A 9 -6.66 40.30 -9.53
N PRO A 10 -7.63 39.74 -10.27
CA PRO A 10 -7.43 39.36 -11.64
C PRO A 10 -7.05 40.63 -12.41
N THR A 11 -5.81 40.65 -12.92
CA THR A 11 -5.46 41.60 -13.98
C THR A 11 -6.40 41.33 -15.13
N ALA A 12 -7.11 42.38 -15.55
CA ALA A 12 -7.99 42.53 -16.69
C ALA A 12 -8.10 41.29 -17.59
N ALA A 13 -9.34 40.82 -17.80
CA ALA A 13 -9.74 39.82 -18.79
C ALA A 13 -8.68 39.66 -19.89
N LEU A 14 -8.01 38.50 -19.93
CA LEU A 14 -7.08 38.14 -21.00
C LEU A 14 -7.77 38.44 -22.33
N GLY A 15 -7.40 39.56 -22.92
CA GLY A 15 -8.05 40.15 -24.07
C GLY A 15 -7.61 39.43 -25.34
N GLY A 16 -8.35 38.38 -25.68
CA GLY A 16 -8.54 37.81 -27.03
C GLY A 16 -7.93 36.41 -27.28
N PRO A 17 -8.54 35.52 -28.10
CA PRO A 17 -9.94 35.40 -28.57
C PRO A 17 -10.64 34.10 -28.06
N GLY A 18 -11.97 34.01 -28.25
CA GLY A 18 -12.67 32.79 -28.71
C GLY A 18 -12.89 31.60 -27.77
N VAL A 19 -11.95 31.26 -26.88
CA VAL A 19 -12.01 29.95 -26.18
C VAL A 19 -13.11 29.94 -25.11
N THR A 20 -14.19 29.22 -25.41
CA THR A 20 -15.23 28.89 -24.44
C THR A 20 -15.01 27.45 -23.99
N PRO A 21 -14.50 27.19 -22.78
CA PRO A 21 -14.20 25.84 -22.35
C PRO A 21 -15.47 25.06 -22.03
N VAL A 22 -15.42 23.72 -22.17
CA VAL A 22 -16.43 22.87 -21.54
C VAL A 22 -16.45 23.17 -20.04
N PRO A 23 -17.63 23.35 -19.41
CA PRO A 23 -17.70 23.61 -17.98
C PRO A 23 -16.95 22.55 -17.19
N CYS A 24 -16.22 22.99 -16.15
CA CYS A 24 -15.62 22.08 -15.19
C CYS A 24 -16.68 21.07 -14.70
N PRO A 25 -16.31 19.79 -14.51
CA PRO A 25 -17.23 18.83 -13.92
C PRO A 25 -17.76 19.34 -12.58
N ASP A 26 -19.05 19.08 -12.29
CA ASP A 26 -19.71 19.44 -11.03
C ASP A 26 -19.14 18.63 -9.86
N GLN A 27 -17.94 19.00 -9.43
CA GLN A 27 -17.15 18.36 -8.40
C GLN A 27 -16.35 19.42 -7.62
N ALA A 28 -16.28 19.26 -6.30
CA ALA A 28 -15.47 20.13 -5.46
C ALA A 28 -13.99 19.71 -5.55
N TRP A 29 -13.14 20.60 -6.06
CA TRP A 29 -11.70 20.37 -6.22
C TRP A 29 -10.91 20.98 -5.06
N GLN A 30 -9.99 20.21 -4.48
CA GLN A 30 -9.14 20.65 -3.38
C GLN A 30 -7.74 20.98 -3.91
N PRO A 31 -7.18 22.18 -3.70
CA PRO A 31 -5.80 22.45 -4.04
C PRO A 31 -4.88 21.60 -3.17
N GLY A 32 -4.01 20.79 -3.79
CA GLY A 32 -2.88 20.14 -3.12
C GLY A 32 -1.77 21.12 -2.75
N ASP A 33 -0.59 20.57 -2.43
CA ASP A 33 0.58 21.37 -2.09
C ASP A 33 1.24 21.98 -3.34
N ALA A 34 1.41 23.31 -3.33
CA ALA A 34 2.13 24.02 -4.37
C ALA A 34 3.66 24.02 -4.14
N ALA A 35 4.12 23.74 -2.92
CA ALA A 35 5.51 23.86 -2.51
C ALA A 35 6.46 23.13 -3.47
N PHE A 36 7.55 23.80 -3.77
CA PHE A 36 8.47 23.37 -4.81
C PHE A 36 9.88 23.92 -4.57
N GLU A 37 10.84 23.01 -4.53
CA GLU A 37 12.26 23.34 -4.39
C GLU A 37 12.90 23.53 -5.75
N ALA A 38 13.69 24.59 -5.93
CA ALA A 38 14.40 24.88 -7.17
C ALA A 38 15.62 23.96 -7.38
N LEU A 39 16.04 23.77 -8.62
CA LEU A 39 17.32 23.15 -8.94
C LEU A 39 18.48 24.09 -8.55
N PRO A 40 19.69 23.54 -8.28
CA PRO A 40 20.86 24.36 -8.04
C PRO A 40 21.08 25.40 -9.15
N GLY A 41 21.19 26.66 -8.76
CA GLY A 41 21.35 27.77 -9.71
C GLY A 41 20.06 28.27 -10.34
N ALA A 42 18.89 27.91 -9.81
CA ALA A 42 17.58 28.46 -10.18
C ALA A 42 16.80 28.95 -8.95
N ASN A 43 15.77 29.76 -9.20
CA ASN A 43 14.82 30.24 -8.22
C ASN A 43 13.45 29.63 -8.48
N ALA A 44 12.78 29.17 -7.42
CA ALA A 44 11.42 28.62 -7.48
C ALA A 44 10.41 29.64 -6.99
N ILE A 45 9.31 29.78 -7.74
CA ILE A 45 8.12 30.55 -7.35
C ILE A 45 6.92 29.63 -7.49
N PHE A 46 6.10 29.53 -6.45
CA PHE A 46 4.93 28.65 -6.46
C PHE A 46 3.82 29.25 -5.60
N GLY A 47 2.59 28.79 -5.80
CA GLY A 47 1.45 29.26 -5.03
C GLY A 47 0.12 28.88 -5.66
N LYS A 48 -0.91 29.65 -5.32
CA LYS A 48 -2.25 29.55 -5.89
C LYS A 48 -2.58 30.81 -6.69
N TYR A 49 -3.09 30.64 -7.90
CA TYR A 49 -3.50 31.72 -8.80
C TYR A 49 -4.82 31.34 -9.47
N ASP A 50 -5.85 32.18 -9.33
CA ASP A 50 -7.19 32.00 -9.91
C ASP A 50 -7.80 30.60 -9.70
N GLY A 51 -7.71 30.08 -8.48
CA GLY A 51 -8.27 28.77 -8.12
C GLY A 51 -7.35 27.57 -8.39
N GLY A 52 -6.40 27.69 -9.32
CA GLY A 52 -5.37 26.68 -9.61
C GLY A 52 -4.08 26.88 -8.82
N LEU A 53 -3.28 25.82 -8.67
CA LEU A 53 -1.91 25.90 -8.16
C LEU A 53 -0.95 26.16 -9.32
N TYR A 54 0.22 26.74 -9.02
CA TYR A 54 1.27 26.95 -10.01
C TYR A 54 2.67 26.74 -9.43
N ARG A 55 3.61 26.40 -10.32
CA ARG A 55 5.04 26.35 -10.08
C ARG A 55 5.77 27.00 -11.27
N ILE A 56 6.76 27.82 -10.96
CA ILE A 56 7.61 28.53 -11.91
C ILE A 56 9.05 28.35 -11.43
N GLU A 57 9.95 28.07 -12.34
CA GLU A 57 11.38 27.99 -12.07
C GLU A 57 12.17 28.84 -13.05
N ILE A 58 13.05 29.69 -12.51
CA ILE A 58 13.83 30.65 -13.28
C ILE A 58 15.32 30.41 -13.04
N PRO A 59 16.11 29.98 -14.04
CA PRO A 59 17.55 29.82 -13.90
C PRO A 59 18.26 31.15 -13.70
N ALA A 60 19.34 31.17 -12.91
CA ALA A 60 20.15 32.36 -12.67
C ALA A 60 20.76 32.92 -13.98
N LYS A 61 21.04 32.05 -14.96
CA LYS A 61 21.46 32.41 -16.32
C LYS A 61 20.31 32.26 -17.31
N TRP A 62 19.19 32.94 -17.04
CA TRP A 62 18.02 32.91 -17.91
C TRP A 62 18.33 33.45 -19.31
N ASN A 63 18.00 32.66 -20.33
CA ASN A 63 18.29 32.93 -21.74
C ASN A 63 17.23 33.81 -22.43
N GLY A 64 16.22 34.28 -21.68
CA GLY A 64 15.11 35.09 -22.21
C GLY A 64 13.91 34.28 -22.70
N GLU A 65 13.91 32.95 -22.60
CA GLU A 65 12.85 32.09 -23.13
C GLU A 65 12.12 31.31 -22.01
N LEU A 66 10.83 31.04 -22.23
CA LEU A 66 9.93 30.41 -21.27
C LEU A 66 9.28 29.15 -21.88
N VAL A 67 9.16 28.11 -21.07
CA VAL A 67 8.43 26.88 -21.41
C VAL A 67 7.20 26.76 -20.51
N LEU A 68 6.01 26.79 -21.09
CA LEU A 68 4.76 26.50 -20.40
C LEU A 68 4.44 25.02 -20.56
N PHE A 69 4.34 24.32 -19.44
CA PHE A 69 4.04 22.89 -19.38
C PHE A 69 2.59 22.65 -18.96
N ALA A 70 1.78 22.19 -19.90
CA ALA A 70 0.46 21.64 -19.65
C ALA A 70 0.62 20.16 -19.25
N HIS A 71 0.38 19.83 -17.99
CA HIS A 71 0.45 18.43 -17.54
C HIS A 71 -0.79 17.63 -17.97
N GLY A 72 -0.70 16.31 -17.91
CA GLY A 72 -1.81 15.42 -18.24
C GLY A 72 -2.93 15.41 -17.20
N PHE A 73 -4.07 14.82 -17.59
CA PHE A 73 -5.19 14.50 -16.70
C PHE A 73 -4.72 13.62 -15.52
N VAL A 74 -5.21 13.93 -14.31
CA VAL A 74 -4.96 13.11 -13.11
C VAL A 74 -6.22 12.28 -12.83
N PRO A 75 -6.14 10.93 -12.80
CA PRO A 75 -7.32 10.11 -12.54
C PRO A 75 -7.99 10.44 -11.21
N ASN A 76 -9.31 10.59 -11.22
CA ASN A 76 -10.13 10.78 -10.02
C ASN A 76 -10.22 9.51 -9.13
N THR A 77 -9.49 8.45 -9.44
CA THR A 77 -9.52 7.18 -8.71
C THR A 77 -8.35 7.10 -7.72
N GLY A 78 -8.66 6.88 -6.44
CA GLY A 78 -7.69 6.80 -5.34
C GLY A 78 -7.91 7.87 -4.26
N ALA A 79 -7.13 7.78 -3.18
CA ALA A 79 -7.29 8.57 -1.94
C ALA A 79 -7.28 10.10 -2.11
N THR A 80 -6.93 10.62 -3.29
CA THR A 80 -6.75 12.05 -3.55
C THR A 80 -7.38 12.50 -4.87
N GLY A 81 -8.39 11.78 -5.38
CA GLY A 81 -8.96 11.99 -6.71
C GLY A 81 -9.56 13.38 -6.97
N SER A 82 -9.90 14.15 -5.93
CA SER A 82 -10.34 15.55 -6.03
C SER A 82 -9.21 16.58 -5.86
N ASN A 83 -7.96 16.15 -5.68
CA ASN A 83 -6.85 17.06 -5.41
C ASN A 83 -6.23 17.59 -6.71
N LEU A 84 -6.26 18.91 -6.88
CA LEU A 84 -5.50 19.62 -7.91
C LEU A 84 -4.01 19.54 -7.57
N ARG A 85 -3.18 19.12 -8.53
CA ARG A 85 -1.72 18.99 -8.35
C ARG A 85 -0.98 19.60 -9.53
N VAL A 86 0.15 20.25 -9.26
CA VAL A 86 1.03 20.79 -10.31
C VAL A 86 2.01 19.72 -10.78
N GLY A 87 1.99 19.40 -12.06
CA GLY A 87 2.97 18.50 -12.67
C GLY A 87 4.36 19.15 -12.80
N THR A 88 5.42 18.34 -12.71
CA THR A 88 6.79 18.78 -13.00
C THR A 88 7.21 18.25 -14.36
N HIS A 89 7.79 19.10 -15.21
CA HIS A 89 8.23 18.68 -16.54
C HIS A 89 9.38 17.66 -16.46
N ARG A 90 9.27 16.54 -17.18
CA ARG A 90 10.29 15.46 -17.21
C ARG A 90 11.69 15.86 -17.69
N ILE A 91 11.84 17.00 -18.38
CA ILE A 91 13.14 17.52 -18.86
C ILE A 91 13.55 18.81 -18.14
N ARG A 92 12.98 19.06 -16.95
CA ARG A 92 13.28 20.22 -16.09
C ARG A 92 14.77 20.54 -15.98
N GLU A 93 15.61 19.54 -15.73
CA GLU A 93 17.06 19.72 -15.61
C GLU A 93 17.68 20.26 -16.91
N HIS A 94 17.32 19.68 -18.06
CA HIS A 94 17.77 20.15 -19.36
C HIS A 94 17.32 21.60 -19.63
N LEU A 95 16.06 21.93 -19.33
CA LEU A 95 15.54 23.29 -19.49
C LEU A 95 16.35 24.30 -18.69
N VAL A 96 16.55 24.05 -17.40
CA VAL A 96 17.33 24.92 -16.50
C VAL A 96 18.80 25.01 -16.95
N GLN A 97 19.43 23.90 -17.34
CA GLN A 97 20.81 23.87 -17.83
C GLN A 97 21.00 24.68 -19.13
N GLN A 98 20.01 24.65 -20.04
CA GLN A 98 20.02 25.44 -21.27
C GLN A 98 19.52 26.89 -21.07
N GLY A 99 19.24 27.28 -19.82
CA GLY A 99 18.84 28.63 -19.45
C GLY A 99 17.36 28.96 -19.67
N PHE A 100 16.50 27.98 -19.98
CA PHE A 100 15.06 28.20 -20.08
C PHE A 100 14.42 28.34 -18.70
N ALA A 101 13.55 29.33 -18.54
CA ALA A 101 12.56 29.30 -17.46
C ALA A 101 11.43 28.32 -17.83
N TRP A 102 10.76 27.74 -16.84
CA TRP A 102 9.56 26.95 -17.10
C TRP A 102 8.48 27.15 -16.04
N ALA A 103 7.23 26.88 -16.42
CA ALA A 103 6.07 27.02 -15.56
C ALA A 103 5.04 25.92 -15.81
N ALA A 104 4.32 25.50 -14.76
CA ALA A 104 3.19 24.58 -14.84
C ALA A 104 2.09 24.99 -13.85
N SER A 105 0.84 24.64 -14.15
CA SER A 105 -0.31 24.82 -13.26
C SER A 105 -0.88 23.47 -12.81
N SER A 106 -1.88 23.44 -11.94
CA SER A 106 -2.68 22.24 -11.63
C SER A 106 -4.03 22.18 -12.37
N TYR A 107 -4.31 23.23 -13.14
CA TYR A 107 -5.65 23.67 -13.55
C TYR A 107 -6.57 24.03 -12.36
N ARG A 108 -7.65 24.75 -12.63
CA ARG A 108 -8.68 25.14 -11.65
C ARG A 108 -9.72 24.03 -11.39
N CYS A 109 -9.75 23.02 -12.24
CA CYS A 109 -10.52 21.80 -12.07
C CYS A 109 -9.77 20.61 -12.70
N ASN A 110 -10.03 19.41 -12.18
CA ASN A 110 -9.50 18.17 -12.76
C ASN A 110 -10.63 17.47 -13.56
N GLY A 111 -10.28 16.49 -14.39
CA GLY A 111 -11.16 16.02 -15.47
C GLY A 111 -10.60 16.33 -16.84
N TYR A 112 -11.22 15.78 -17.88
CA TYR A 112 -10.85 16.07 -19.26
C TYR A 112 -11.51 17.37 -19.73
N VAL A 113 -10.90 18.51 -19.39
CA VAL A 113 -11.35 19.87 -19.77
C VAL A 113 -10.19 20.67 -20.37
N PRO A 114 -9.69 20.30 -21.56
CA PRO A 114 -8.51 20.92 -22.18
C PRO A 114 -8.64 22.43 -22.38
N GLY A 115 -9.83 22.95 -22.70
CA GLY A 115 -10.01 24.40 -22.87
C GLY A 115 -9.74 25.14 -21.56
N GLN A 116 -10.19 24.59 -20.43
CA GLN A 116 -9.92 25.18 -19.13
C GLN A 116 -8.43 25.07 -18.76
N GLY A 117 -7.81 23.93 -19.03
CA GLY A 117 -6.38 23.74 -18.81
C GLY A 117 -5.51 24.66 -19.68
N LEU A 118 -5.95 24.99 -20.90
CA LEU A 118 -5.30 25.95 -21.78
C LEU A 118 -5.32 27.36 -21.19
N LEU A 119 -6.48 27.83 -20.74
CA LEU A 119 -6.61 29.15 -20.10
C LEU A 119 -5.70 29.26 -18.86
N ASP A 120 -5.66 28.20 -18.04
CA ASP A 120 -4.82 28.16 -16.85
C ASP A 120 -3.32 28.07 -17.19
N THR A 121 -2.96 27.43 -18.30
CA THR A 121 -1.57 27.35 -18.77
C THR A 121 -1.11 28.70 -19.33
N VAL A 122 -1.94 29.36 -20.15
CA VAL A 122 -1.65 30.70 -20.70
C VAL A 122 -1.45 31.74 -19.60
N ALA A 123 -2.27 31.68 -18.55
CA ALA A 123 -2.17 32.57 -17.40
C ALA A 123 -0.79 32.54 -16.70
N LEU A 124 -0.02 31.46 -16.86
CA LEU A 124 1.33 31.35 -16.31
C LEU A 124 2.32 32.31 -16.98
N GLY A 125 2.10 32.74 -18.22
CA GLY A 125 2.98 33.71 -18.89
C GLY A 125 2.97 35.08 -18.21
N ASP A 126 1.79 35.54 -17.83
CA ASP A 126 1.63 36.78 -17.05
C ASP A 126 2.21 36.63 -15.65
N LEU A 127 1.95 35.48 -15.01
CA LEU A 127 2.47 35.20 -13.68
C LEU A 127 3.99 35.09 -13.65
N PHE A 128 4.58 34.49 -14.69
CA PHE A 128 6.02 34.48 -14.91
C PHE A 128 6.56 35.90 -15.02
N THR A 129 5.97 36.75 -15.87
CA THR A 129 6.41 38.14 -16.05
C THR A 129 6.37 38.91 -14.74
N LYS A 130 5.29 38.76 -13.96
CA LYS A 130 5.16 39.36 -12.61
C LYS A 130 6.23 38.85 -11.64
N SER A 131 6.57 37.56 -11.73
CA SER A 131 7.55 36.92 -10.85
C SER A 131 9.00 37.10 -11.29
N ASN A 132 9.22 37.69 -12.47
CA ASN A 132 10.53 37.90 -13.09
C ASN A 132 10.84 39.40 -13.24
N ASP A 133 10.59 40.17 -12.18
CA ASP A 133 10.84 41.62 -12.12
C ASP A 133 10.21 42.42 -13.29
N GLY A 134 9.06 41.98 -13.79
CA GLY A 134 8.37 42.61 -14.92
C GLY A 134 8.97 42.29 -16.30
N ARG A 135 10.00 41.43 -16.38
CA ARG A 135 10.64 41.05 -17.64
C ARG A 135 9.89 39.90 -18.31
N ALA A 136 9.19 40.20 -19.39
CA ALA A 136 8.52 39.20 -20.23
C ALA A 136 9.53 38.33 -21.01
N ALA A 137 9.13 37.10 -21.34
CA ALA A 137 9.92 36.22 -22.19
C ALA A 137 9.94 36.72 -23.65
N GLN A 138 11.09 36.60 -24.30
CA GLN A 138 11.25 36.91 -25.73
C GLN A 138 10.58 35.87 -26.62
N ARG A 139 10.60 34.60 -26.18
CA ARG A 139 9.92 33.47 -26.82
C ARG A 139 9.31 32.57 -25.76
N THR A 140 8.09 32.12 -26.01
CA THR A 140 7.36 31.17 -25.15
C THR A 140 7.06 29.91 -25.95
N TYR A 141 7.39 28.75 -25.39
CA TYR A 141 7.07 27.44 -25.96
C TYR A 141 5.94 26.79 -25.15
N LEU A 142 5.03 26.10 -25.83
CA LEU A 142 3.97 25.33 -25.18
C LEU A 142 4.28 23.84 -25.33
N THR A 143 4.24 23.10 -24.24
CA THR A 143 4.52 21.65 -24.24
C THR A 143 3.57 20.94 -23.29
N GLY A 144 3.20 19.71 -23.59
CA GLY A 144 2.35 18.95 -22.71
C GLY A 144 2.17 17.50 -23.10
N GLU A 145 1.75 16.70 -22.11
CA GLU A 145 1.62 15.24 -22.20
C GLU A 145 0.18 14.81 -22.02
N SER A 146 -0.28 13.82 -22.81
CA SER A 146 -1.63 13.27 -22.72
C SER A 146 -2.68 14.37 -22.97
N MET A 147 -3.58 14.65 -22.01
CA MET A 147 -4.46 15.83 -22.06
C MET A 147 -3.68 17.14 -22.25
N GLY A 148 -2.47 17.25 -21.68
CA GLY A 148 -1.57 18.38 -21.92
C GLY A 148 -1.10 18.48 -23.38
N GLY A 149 -1.00 17.36 -24.09
CA GLY A 149 -0.75 17.33 -25.53
C GLY A 149 -1.93 17.90 -26.31
N HIS A 150 -3.17 17.60 -25.90
CA HIS A 150 -4.37 18.24 -26.46
C HIS A 150 -4.40 19.74 -26.15
N ILE A 151 -4.09 20.14 -24.92
CA ILE A 151 -3.95 21.57 -24.54
C ILE A 151 -2.90 22.25 -25.42
N THR A 152 -1.80 21.57 -25.72
CA THR A 152 -0.76 22.10 -26.62
C THR A 152 -1.29 22.31 -28.03
N LEU A 153 -2.00 21.33 -28.60
CA LEU A 153 -2.63 21.51 -29.92
C LEU A 153 -3.61 22.66 -29.94
N LEU A 154 -4.54 22.68 -28.98
CA LEU A 154 -5.56 23.70 -28.85
C LEU A 154 -4.91 25.08 -28.71
N GLY A 155 -3.88 25.21 -27.88
CA GLY A 155 -3.14 26.46 -27.72
C GLY A 155 -2.46 26.93 -29.01
N MET A 156 -1.94 26.02 -29.83
CA MET A 156 -1.33 26.37 -31.11
C MET A 156 -2.35 26.77 -32.20
N GLN A 157 -3.61 26.36 -32.06
CA GLN A 157 -4.72 26.73 -32.94
C GLN A 157 -5.38 28.04 -32.49
N GLU A 158 -5.72 28.15 -31.20
CA GLU A 158 -6.46 29.27 -30.62
C GLU A 158 -5.60 30.49 -30.32
N PHE A 159 -4.32 30.27 -29.99
CA PHE A 159 -3.33 31.33 -29.74
C PHE A 159 -2.16 31.23 -30.73
N PRO A 160 -2.42 31.30 -32.04
CA PRO A 160 -1.46 30.91 -33.08
C PRO A 160 -0.22 31.81 -33.16
N THR A 161 -0.24 32.98 -32.51
CA THR A 161 0.88 33.93 -32.47
C THR A 161 1.55 34.03 -31.10
N MET A 162 0.94 33.50 -30.03
CA MET A 162 1.43 33.61 -28.66
C MET A 162 2.67 32.74 -28.42
N PHE A 163 2.67 31.54 -29.00
CA PHE A 163 3.74 30.57 -28.82
C PHE A 163 4.71 30.61 -30.00
N ALA A 164 6.00 30.54 -29.72
CA ALA A 164 7.03 30.44 -30.73
C ALA A 164 7.03 29.06 -31.40
N GLY A 165 6.67 28.01 -30.66
CA GLY A 165 6.44 26.66 -31.14
C GLY A 165 5.82 25.75 -30.06
N GLY A 166 5.22 24.64 -30.50
CA GLY A 166 4.53 23.68 -29.64
C GLY A 166 5.14 22.26 -29.70
N LEU A 167 5.27 21.60 -28.55
CA LEU A 167 5.64 20.18 -28.43
C LEU A 167 4.49 19.39 -27.81
N ALA A 168 3.69 18.70 -28.63
CA ALA A 168 2.55 17.93 -28.15
C ALA A 168 2.89 16.44 -28.04
N MET A 169 2.79 15.87 -26.83
CA MET A 169 3.06 14.46 -26.57
C MET A 169 1.77 13.67 -26.35
N CYS A 170 1.54 12.65 -27.17
CA CYS A 170 0.27 11.93 -27.32
C CYS A 170 -0.93 12.90 -27.43
N PRO A 171 -0.92 13.82 -28.40
CA PRO A 171 -2.01 14.78 -28.54
C PRO A 171 -3.33 14.06 -28.78
N ALA A 172 -4.33 14.43 -28.00
CA ALA A 172 -5.71 13.99 -28.17
C ALA A 172 -6.57 15.07 -28.84
N GLY A 173 -7.78 14.69 -29.24
CA GLY A 173 -8.82 15.55 -29.81
C GLY A 173 -10.20 14.95 -29.50
N PRO A 174 -11.31 15.59 -29.91
CA PRO A 174 -12.65 15.04 -29.68
C PRO A 174 -12.85 13.64 -30.24
N GLU A 175 -12.17 13.29 -31.33
CA GLU A 175 -12.22 11.96 -31.95
C GLU A 175 -11.76 10.83 -31.01
N LEU A 176 -11.01 11.16 -29.94
CA LEU A 176 -10.66 10.20 -28.90
C LEU A 176 -11.91 9.55 -28.28
N PHE A 177 -12.95 10.33 -28.05
CA PHE A 177 -14.16 9.84 -27.42
C PHE A 177 -15.06 9.08 -28.40
N ASP A 178 -14.97 9.39 -29.70
CA ASP A 178 -15.58 8.61 -30.77
C ASP A 178 -15.00 7.19 -30.78
N TYR A 179 -13.68 7.07 -30.62
CA TYR A 179 -13.00 5.78 -30.51
C TYR A 179 -13.53 4.97 -29.32
N TYR A 180 -13.58 5.53 -28.11
CA TYR A 180 -14.09 4.78 -26.96
C TYR A 180 -15.55 4.36 -27.13
N ALA A 181 -16.41 5.25 -27.63
CA ALA A 181 -17.81 4.93 -27.87
C ALA A 181 -17.97 3.86 -28.97
N ALA A 182 -17.10 3.88 -29.99
CA ALA A 182 -17.05 2.85 -31.01
C ALA A 182 -16.58 1.50 -30.45
N VAL A 183 -15.59 1.48 -29.55
CA VAL A 183 -15.17 0.26 -28.84
C VAL A 183 -16.31 -0.28 -27.98
N SER A 184 -17.05 0.59 -27.27
CA SER A 184 -18.25 0.18 -26.51
C SER A 184 -19.29 -0.45 -27.43
N ALA A 185 -19.62 0.18 -28.57
CA ALA A 185 -20.60 -0.35 -29.52
C ALA A 185 -20.15 -1.67 -30.16
N ALA A 186 -18.85 -1.83 -30.45
CA ALA A 186 -18.30 -3.10 -30.94
C ALA A 186 -18.35 -4.20 -29.86
N ALA A 187 -18.12 -3.86 -28.59
CA ALA A 187 -18.23 -4.80 -27.48
C ALA A 187 -19.67 -5.32 -27.35
N GLU A 188 -20.69 -4.50 -27.59
CA GLU A 188 -22.09 -4.97 -27.58
C GLU A 188 -22.33 -6.06 -28.63
N VAL A 189 -21.78 -5.88 -29.83
CA VAL A 189 -21.92 -6.85 -30.93
C VAL A 189 -21.13 -8.12 -30.67
N VAL A 190 -19.87 -8.00 -30.22
CA VAL A 190 -18.97 -9.13 -29.98
C VAL A 190 -19.45 -10.00 -28.81
N THR A 191 -19.92 -9.36 -27.74
CA THR A 191 -20.36 -10.09 -26.54
C THR A 191 -21.80 -10.58 -26.64
N GLY A 192 -22.66 -9.85 -27.36
CA GLY A 192 -24.11 -10.04 -27.36
C GLY A 192 -24.80 -9.42 -26.13
N VAL A 193 -24.08 -8.59 -25.36
CA VAL A 193 -24.60 -7.88 -24.18
C VAL A 193 -24.74 -6.41 -24.55
N GLN A 194 -25.90 -5.80 -24.32
CA GLN A 194 -26.07 -4.36 -24.52
C GLN A 194 -25.82 -3.59 -23.22
N PHE A 195 -25.32 -2.37 -23.32
CA PHE A 195 -25.26 -1.46 -22.18
C PHE A 195 -26.65 -0.91 -21.87
N HIS A 196 -27.00 -0.88 -20.59
CA HIS A 196 -28.19 -0.24 -20.06
C HIS A 196 -27.82 0.76 -18.96
N ALA A 197 -28.59 1.85 -18.84
CA ALA A 197 -28.30 2.89 -17.87
C ALA A 197 -28.36 2.37 -16.42
N ASP A 198 -29.33 1.50 -16.14
CA ASP A 198 -29.61 1.02 -14.78
C ASP A 198 -28.72 -0.16 -14.35
N THR A 199 -28.10 -0.87 -15.30
CA THR A 199 -27.27 -2.07 -15.03
C THR A 199 -25.85 -1.97 -15.60
N MET A 200 -25.38 -0.75 -15.86
CA MET A 200 -24.11 -0.52 -16.55
C MET A 200 -22.90 -1.24 -15.88
N PRO A 201 -22.72 -1.23 -14.54
CA PRO A 201 -21.63 -1.98 -13.91
C PRO A 201 -21.72 -3.49 -14.13
N GLN A 202 -22.93 -4.06 -14.10
CA GLN A 202 -23.19 -5.47 -14.34
C GLN A 202 -22.94 -5.85 -15.80
N ASP A 203 -23.34 -4.98 -16.73
CA ASP A 203 -23.09 -5.17 -18.16
C ASP A 203 -21.58 -5.19 -18.44
N ILE A 204 -20.81 -4.28 -17.85
CA ILE A 204 -19.34 -4.23 -17.96
C ILE A 204 -18.71 -5.52 -17.40
N ALA A 205 -19.12 -5.96 -16.20
CA ALA A 205 -18.58 -7.17 -15.58
C ALA A 205 -18.86 -8.42 -16.44
N LYS A 206 -20.10 -8.54 -16.95
CA LYS A 206 -20.49 -9.64 -17.84
C LYS A 206 -19.73 -9.63 -19.16
N MET A 207 -19.53 -8.46 -19.77
CA MET A 207 -18.69 -8.34 -20.97
C MET A 207 -17.25 -8.75 -20.68
N ALA A 208 -16.67 -8.34 -19.54
CA ALA A 208 -15.32 -8.69 -19.16
C ALA A 208 -15.13 -10.22 -19.01
N GLU A 209 -16.08 -10.92 -18.40
CA GLU A 209 -16.06 -12.39 -18.33
C GLU A 209 -16.08 -13.04 -19.71
N LEU A 210 -16.95 -12.56 -20.61
CA LEU A 210 -17.09 -13.11 -21.96
C LEU A 210 -15.87 -12.85 -22.84
N LEU A 211 -15.14 -11.76 -22.61
CA LEU A 211 -13.98 -11.34 -23.39
C LEU A 211 -12.66 -11.93 -22.87
N GLY A 212 -12.61 -12.32 -21.59
CA GLY A 212 -11.35 -12.66 -20.93
C GLY A 212 -10.50 -11.41 -20.66
N LYS A 213 -9.28 -11.62 -20.15
CA LYS A 213 -8.38 -10.53 -19.76
C LYS A 213 -6.98 -10.77 -20.33
N PRO A 214 -6.28 -9.74 -20.80
CA PRO A 214 -4.93 -9.89 -21.33
C PRO A 214 -3.98 -10.56 -20.32
N PRO A 215 -3.07 -11.46 -20.76
CA PRO A 215 -2.85 -11.91 -22.15
C PRO A 215 -3.82 -13.02 -22.61
N GLU A 216 -4.74 -13.47 -21.74
CA GLU A 216 -5.64 -14.61 -21.93
C GLU A 216 -7.01 -14.16 -22.45
N TYR A 217 -7.10 -13.98 -23.77
CA TYR A 217 -8.35 -13.62 -24.44
C TYR A 217 -9.19 -14.86 -24.75
N THR A 218 -10.50 -14.76 -24.55
CA THR A 218 -11.44 -15.70 -25.18
C THR A 218 -11.49 -15.45 -26.69
N ASP A 219 -12.20 -16.29 -27.45
CA ASP A 219 -12.42 -16.07 -28.89
C ASP A 219 -13.10 -14.71 -29.15
N LYS A 220 -14.10 -14.36 -28.34
CA LYS A 220 -14.74 -13.03 -28.34
C LYS A 220 -13.74 -11.93 -27.94
N GLY A 221 -12.90 -12.21 -26.95
CA GLY A 221 -11.80 -11.33 -26.57
C GLY A 221 -10.89 -10.98 -27.75
N ARG A 222 -10.49 -11.98 -28.54
CA ARG A 222 -9.67 -11.79 -29.75
C ARG A 222 -10.39 -10.99 -30.82
N GLN A 223 -11.69 -11.22 -31.01
CA GLN A 223 -12.50 -10.42 -31.94
C GLN A 223 -12.50 -8.94 -31.54
N LEU A 224 -12.81 -8.61 -30.28
CA LEU A 224 -12.80 -7.21 -29.82
C LEU A 224 -11.39 -6.62 -29.84
N ALA A 225 -10.36 -7.39 -29.51
CA ALA A 225 -8.97 -6.95 -29.57
C ALA A 225 -8.56 -6.57 -30.98
N SER A 226 -8.93 -7.39 -31.96
CA SER A 226 -8.72 -7.10 -33.39
C SER A 226 -9.43 -5.80 -33.78
N VAL A 227 -10.71 -5.62 -33.42
CA VAL A 227 -11.44 -4.37 -33.68
C VAL A 227 -10.73 -3.16 -33.09
N GLN A 228 -10.35 -3.21 -31.81
CA GLN A 228 -9.67 -2.09 -31.13
C GLN A 228 -8.36 -1.70 -31.81
N ILE A 229 -7.58 -2.68 -32.28
CA ILE A 229 -6.31 -2.40 -32.96
C ILE A 229 -6.55 -1.81 -34.34
N GLN A 230 -7.53 -2.33 -35.08
CA GLN A 230 -7.87 -1.83 -36.40
C GLN A 230 -8.35 -0.38 -36.37
N ILE A 231 -9.34 -0.06 -35.53
CA ILE A 231 -9.91 1.31 -35.46
C ILE A 231 -9.00 2.30 -34.72
N SER A 232 -7.94 1.84 -34.05
CA SER A 232 -6.95 2.72 -33.39
C SER A 232 -5.83 3.22 -34.31
N GLY A 233 -5.83 2.84 -35.59
CA GLY A 233 -4.77 3.16 -36.55
C GLY A 233 -4.16 1.94 -37.25
N GLY A 234 -4.71 0.74 -37.01
CA GLY A 234 -4.30 -0.49 -37.68
C GLY A 234 -3.10 -1.21 -37.06
N PRO A 235 -2.67 -2.32 -37.67
CA PRO A 235 -1.51 -3.11 -37.26
C PRO A 235 -0.21 -2.29 -37.16
N ARG A 236 0.47 -2.37 -36.01
CA ARG A 236 1.70 -1.63 -35.71
C ARG A 236 2.45 -2.28 -34.53
N PRO A 237 3.77 -2.04 -34.37
CA PRO A 237 4.53 -2.55 -33.23
C PRO A 237 3.89 -2.13 -31.91
N PHE A 238 3.89 -3.03 -30.93
CA PHE A 238 3.31 -2.82 -29.60
C PHE A 238 1.78 -2.65 -29.53
N ALA A 239 1.02 -2.83 -30.61
CA ALA A 239 -0.43 -2.67 -30.57
C ALA A 239 -1.13 -3.71 -29.66
N VAL A 240 -0.59 -4.92 -29.56
CA VAL A 240 -1.15 -5.98 -28.70
C VAL A 240 -0.76 -5.77 -27.25
N GLU A 241 0.49 -5.37 -27.02
CA GLU A 241 1.06 -5.07 -25.70
C GLU A 241 0.37 -3.86 -25.07
N GLY A 242 0.17 -2.80 -25.85
CA GLY A 242 -0.57 -1.62 -25.44
C GLY A 242 -2.00 -1.91 -25.04
N LEU A 243 -2.63 -2.87 -25.71
CA LEU A 243 -4.00 -3.31 -25.43
C LEU A 243 -4.08 -3.94 -24.04
N ALA A 244 -3.02 -4.59 -23.55
CA ALA A 244 -3.05 -5.33 -22.30
C ALA A 244 -3.51 -4.49 -21.09
N SER A 245 -3.15 -3.21 -21.07
CA SER A 245 -3.49 -2.28 -19.98
C SER A 245 -4.83 -1.56 -20.17
N ARG A 246 -5.40 -1.59 -21.37
CA ARG A 246 -6.54 -0.75 -21.77
C ARG A 246 -7.72 -1.50 -22.35
N PHE A 247 -7.59 -2.80 -22.62
CA PHE A 247 -8.59 -3.61 -23.34
C PHE A 247 -10.02 -3.44 -22.82
N LEU A 248 -10.22 -3.71 -21.53
CA LEU A 248 -11.52 -3.59 -20.87
C LEU A 248 -11.85 -2.13 -20.49
N ALA A 249 -10.84 -1.31 -20.23
CA ALA A 249 -11.06 0.09 -19.87
C ALA A 249 -11.62 0.89 -21.06
N ASN A 250 -11.14 0.62 -22.27
CA ASN A 250 -11.55 1.33 -23.49
C ASN A 250 -13.03 1.13 -23.81
N MET A 251 -13.57 -0.08 -23.60
CA MET A 251 -15.02 -0.33 -23.76
C MET A 251 -15.88 0.32 -22.67
N ALA A 252 -15.29 0.66 -21.52
CA ALA A 252 -15.97 1.20 -20.35
C ALA A 252 -15.73 2.71 -20.12
N THR A 253 -15.19 3.42 -21.13
CA THR A 253 -14.86 4.85 -21.00
C THR A 253 -15.97 5.79 -21.51
N SER A 254 -16.61 5.49 -22.65
CA SER A 254 -17.63 6.37 -23.28
C SER A 254 -18.98 5.68 -23.55
N GLN A 255 -19.26 4.57 -22.89
CA GLN A 255 -20.52 3.82 -22.98
C GLN A 255 -21.75 4.66 -22.63
N ALA A 256 -21.63 5.64 -21.72
CA ALA A 256 -22.74 6.52 -21.35
C ALA A 256 -23.25 7.38 -22.53
N ALA A 257 -22.39 7.67 -23.52
CA ALA A 257 -22.78 8.39 -24.72
C ALA A 257 -23.77 7.59 -25.59
N LEU A 258 -23.63 6.25 -25.62
CA LEU A 258 -24.54 5.35 -26.33
C LEU A 258 -25.94 5.27 -25.70
N LEU A 259 -26.08 5.80 -24.48
CA LEU A 259 -27.32 5.79 -23.68
C LEU A 259 -27.98 7.17 -23.57
N GLY A 260 -27.51 8.16 -24.34
CA GLY A 260 -28.13 9.48 -24.38
C GLY A 260 -27.71 10.44 -23.26
N SER A 261 -26.52 10.25 -22.67
CA SER A 261 -25.97 11.24 -21.74
C SER A 261 -25.91 12.65 -22.36
N THR A 262 -26.31 13.66 -21.59
CA THR A 262 -26.50 15.04 -22.06
C THR A 262 -25.31 15.97 -21.82
N THR A 263 -24.19 15.47 -21.26
CA THR A 263 -22.98 16.30 -21.07
C THR A 263 -22.46 16.80 -22.42
N PRO A 264 -21.86 18.01 -22.49
CA PRO A 264 -21.33 18.55 -23.75
C PRO A 264 -20.40 17.57 -24.48
N SER A 265 -19.46 16.95 -23.77
CA SER A 265 -18.54 15.95 -24.35
C SER A 265 -19.28 14.73 -24.88
N ASN A 266 -20.29 14.20 -24.17
CA ASN A 266 -21.06 13.04 -24.66
C ASN A 266 -21.97 13.41 -25.84
N ARG A 267 -22.53 14.62 -25.86
CA ARG A 267 -23.30 15.14 -27.00
C ARG A 267 -22.42 15.26 -28.24
N ALA A 268 -21.18 15.72 -28.09
CA ALA A 268 -20.22 15.88 -29.18
C ALA A 268 -19.77 14.56 -29.83
N ILE A 269 -19.79 13.43 -29.10
CA ILE A 269 -19.35 12.14 -29.64
C ILE A 269 -20.13 11.76 -30.92
N ASP A 270 -19.43 11.40 -31.97
CA ASP A 270 -19.95 10.96 -33.25
C ASP A 270 -19.30 9.63 -33.64
N THR A 271 -20.07 8.55 -33.70
CA THR A 271 -19.59 7.23 -34.17
C THR A 271 -20.13 6.86 -35.55
N ALA A 272 -20.87 7.76 -36.20
CA ALA A 272 -21.50 7.53 -37.50
C ALA A 272 -20.47 7.41 -38.62
N HIS A 273 -19.35 8.13 -38.50
CA HIS A 273 -18.26 8.12 -39.48
C HIS A 273 -17.28 6.94 -39.31
N ILE A 274 -17.41 6.13 -38.26
CA ILE A 274 -16.47 5.04 -37.98
C ILE A 274 -16.80 3.82 -38.85
N THR A 275 -15.83 3.34 -39.61
CA THR A 275 -15.95 2.04 -40.30
C THR A 275 -15.18 0.99 -39.51
N TYR A 276 -15.88 -0.01 -38.97
CA TYR A 276 -15.22 -1.10 -38.24
C TYR A 276 -14.54 -2.06 -39.22
N THR A 277 -13.31 -2.41 -38.94
CA THR A 277 -12.58 -3.49 -39.60
C THR A 277 -12.09 -4.48 -38.55
N ILE A 278 -11.94 -5.74 -38.95
CA ILE A 278 -11.58 -6.86 -38.08
C ILE A 278 -10.84 -7.91 -38.90
N ASP A 279 -10.01 -8.71 -38.25
CA ASP A 279 -9.53 -9.98 -38.81
C ASP A 279 -10.70 -10.98 -38.90
N GLU A 280 -11.26 -11.13 -40.10
CA GLU A 280 -12.44 -11.98 -40.33
C GLU A 280 -12.16 -13.47 -40.09
N SER A 281 -10.89 -13.89 -40.04
CA SER A 281 -10.53 -15.27 -39.67
C SER A 281 -10.95 -15.63 -38.24
N LEU A 282 -11.26 -14.63 -37.41
CA LEU A 282 -11.79 -14.80 -36.05
C LEU A 282 -13.30 -15.11 -36.02
N GLY A 283 -13.95 -15.31 -37.18
CA GLY A 283 -15.34 -15.76 -37.27
C GLY A 283 -16.40 -14.65 -37.14
N LEU A 284 -16.01 -13.38 -37.24
CA LEU A 284 -16.90 -12.22 -37.31
C LEU A 284 -16.49 -11.34 -38.50
N THR A 285 -17.41 -11.07 -39.42
CA THR A 285 -17.12 -10.23 -40.60
C THR A 285 -17.25 -8.75 -40.29
N ALA A 286 -16.48 -7.91 -40.99
CA ALA A 286 -16.60 -6.46 -40.88
C ALA A 286 -18.00 -5.99 -41.28
N GLY A 287 -18.62 -6.62 -42.29
CA GLY A 287 -19.99 -6.33 -42.70
C GLY A 287 -21.02 -6.57 -41.58
N ALA A 288 -20.91 -7.70 -40.87
CA ALA A 288 -21.80 -8.02 -39.76
C ALA A 288 -21.61 -7.05 -38.58
N LEU A 289 -20.37 -6.66 -38.29
CA LEU A 289 -20.06 -5.70 -37.24
C LEU A 289 -20.61 -4.31 -37.56
N ASN A 290 -20.39 -3.79 -38.78
CA ASN A 290 -20.89 -2.48 -39.18
C ASN A 290 -22.42 -2.41 -39.28
N ALA A 291 -23.09 -3.51 -39.61
CA ALA A 291 -24.55 -3.57 -39.67
C ALA A 291 -25.22 -3.59 -38.30
N LYS A 292 -24.55 -4.11 -37.26
CA LYS A 292 -25.12 -4.29 -35.91
C LYS A 292 -24.63 -3.29 -34.88
N ALA A 293 -23.44 -2.72 -35.05
CA ALA A 293 -22.87 -1.79 -34.09
C ALA A 293 -23.73 -0.53 -33.99
N ARG A 294 -24.07 -0.15 -32.75
CA ARG A 294 -24.85 1.05 -32.46
C ARG A 294 -24.13 2.29 -32.99
N ARG A 295 -24.85 3.16 -33.68
CA ARG A 295 -24.34 4.43 -34.24
C ARG A 295 -24.92 5.62 -33.50
N LYS A 296 -24.08 6.61 -33.24
CA LYS A 296 -24.46 7.90 -32.66
C LYS A 296 -23.98 9.01 -33.58
N THR A 297 -24.85 9.92 -33.95
CA THR A 297 -24.48 11.17 -34.61
C THR A 297 -24.15 12.22 -33.55
N GLY A 298 -23.07 12.98 -33.75
CA GLY A 298 -22.71 14.09 -32.87
C GLY A 298 -23.77 15.19 -32.92
N ASP A 299 -23.99 15.87 -31.81
CA ASP A 299 -24.90 17.01 -31.78
C ASP A 299 -24.29 18.19 -32.56
N PRO A 300 -24.91 18.63 -33.69
CA PRO A 300 -24.33 19.69 -34.53
C PRO A 300 -24.30 21.06 -33.84
N GLN A 301 -25.09 21.26 -32.77
CA GLN A 301 -25.04 22.49 -31.97
C GLN A 301 -23.83 22.52 -31.02
N VAL A 302 -23.21 21.37 -30.76
CA VAL A 302 -22.05 21.24 -29.86
C VAL A 302 -20.78 21.00 -30.67
N ARG A 303 -20.80 20.06 -31.60
CA ARG A 303 -19.65 19.68 -32.44
C ARG A 303 -19.79 20.26 -33.85
N SER A 304 -19.35 21.51 -34.01
CA SER A 304 -19.23 22.17 -35.31
C SER A 304 -18.10 23.19 -35.28
N ALA A 305 -17.68 23.68 -36.45
CA ALA A 305 -16.63 24.71 -36.56
C ALA A 305 -16.99 26.04 -35.86
N ASN A 306 -18.27 26.25 -35.53
CA ASN A 306 -18.75 27.40 -34.77
C ASN A 306 -19.45 26.94 -33.47
N GLY A 307 -19.11 25.75 -32.99
CA GLY A 307 -19.65 25.19 -31.76
C GLY A 307 -19.23 26.02 -30.55
N PRO A 308 -19.99 25.96 -29.44
CA PRO A 308 -19.71 26.77 -28.27
C PRO A 308 -18.52 26.29 -27.44
N TYR A 309 -17.87 25.17 -27.77
CA TYR A 309 -16.73 24.66 -27.01
C TYR A 309 -15.58 24.22 -27.92
N GLU A 310 -14.44 24.91 -27.85
CA GLU A 310 -13.33 24.70 -28.78
C GLU A 310 -12.70 23.30 -28.65
N GLU A 311 -12.60 22.75 -27.44
CA GLU A 311 -11.99 21.44 -27.19
C GLU A 311 -12.80 20.23 -27.72
N VAL A 312 -14.03 20.46 -28.20
CA VAL A 312 -14.85 19.42 -28.86
C VAL A 312 -15.04 19.66 -30.35
N VAL A 313 -14.40 20.69 -30.91
CA VAL A 313 -14.34 20.95 -32.35
C VAL A 313 -13.29 20.02 -32.97
N PRO A 314 -13.59 19.32 -34.09
CA PRO A 314 -12.59 18.54 -34.81
C PRO A 314 -11.35 19.36 -35.15
N PHE A 315 -10.20 18.71 -35.27
CA PHE A 315 -8.97 19.40 -35.69
C PHE A 315 -9.20 20.20 -36.98
N ASP A 316 -8.90 21.50 -36.95
CA ASP A 316 -9.07 22.38 -38.10
C ASP A 316 -7.75 22.69 -38.83
N GLY A 317 -6.62 22.33 -38.22
CA GLY A 317 -5.29 22.46 -38.79
C GLY A 317 -4.77 23.89 -38.92
N LYS A 318 -5.44 24.89 -38.32
CA LYS A 318 -5.11 26.32 -38.45
C LYS A 318 -3.95 26.75 -37.54
N ILE A 319 -2.82 26.06 -37.60
CA ILE A 319 -1.59 26.45 -36.91
C ILE A 319 -0.79 27.48 -37.72
N GLN A 320 -0.17 28.45 -37.05
CA GLN A 320 0.70 29.47 -37.71
C GLN A 320 2.18 29.35 -37.31
N ARG A 321 2.49 28.47 -36.36
CA ARG A 321 3.81 28.31 -35.76
C ARG A 321 4.23 26.83 -35.76
N PRO A 322 5.54 26.53 -35.71
CA PRO A 322 6.04 25.16 -35.63
C PRO A 322 5.37 24.33 -34.54
N LEU A 323 4.85 23.17 -34.93
CA LEU A 323 4.27 22.18 -34.04
C LEU A 323 4.96 20.83 -34.29
N LEU A 324 5.55 20.27 -33.24
CA LEU A 324 6.11 18.93 -33.25
C LEU A 324 5.24 18.02 -32.37
N THR A 325 4.81 16.87 -32.90
CA THR A 325 4.10 15.86 -32.13
C THR A 325 4.95 14.62 -31.89
N MET A 326 4.75 13.99 -30.74
CA MET A 326 5.35 12.71 -30.37
C MET A 326 4.25 11.71 -30.03
N HIS A 327 4.29 10.51 -30.60
CA HIS A 327 3.27 9.48 -30.35
C HIS A 327 3.86 8.07 -30.24
N GLY A 328 3.32 7.25 -29.34
CA GLY A 328 3.70 5.84 -29.19
C GLY A 328 2.93 4.91 -30.15
N THR A 329 3.58 3.87 -30.69
CA THR A 329 2.90 2.85 -31.52
C THR A 329 1.95 1.97 -30.71
N GLY A 330 2.24 1.66 -29.45
CA GLY A 330 1.39 0.87 -28.56
C GLY A 330 0.40 1.70 -27.75
N ASP A 331 0.20 2.97 -28.08
CA ASP A 331 -0.77 3.79 -27.38
C ASP A 331 -2.20 3.47 -27.87
N LEU A 332 -2.96 2.80 -27.01
CA LEU A 332 -4.40 2.56 -27.19
C LEU A 332 -5.24 3.32 -26.16
N TYR A 333 -4.60 4.12 -25.31
CA TYR A 333 -5.32 5.08 -24.49
C TYR A 333 -5.60 6.33 -25.33
N VAL A 334 -4.58 6.89 -25.96
CA VAL A 334 -4.71 7.91 -27.01
C VAL A 334 -4.25 7.25 -28.32
N PRO A 335 -5.16 6.81 -29.18
CA PRO A 335 -4.83 5.98 -30.34
C PRO A 335 -4.18 6.79 -31.48
N ILE A 336 -3.23 6.16 -32.17
CA ILE A 336 -2.39 6.82 -33.19
C ILE A 336 -3.17 7.36 -34.40
N PHE A 337 -4.40 6.92 -34.65
CA PHE A 337 -5.24 7.53 -35.70
C PHE A 337 -5.53 9.03 -35.44
N LEU A 338 -5.35 9.50 -34.21
CA LEU A 338 -5.47 10.92 -33.89
C LEU A 338 -4.37 11.75 -34.57
N GLU A 339 -3.16 11.21 -34.69
CA GLU A 339 -2.08 11.81 -35.49
C GLU A 339 -2.45 11.86 -36.98
N GLN A 340 -3.11 10.82 -37.50
CA GLN A 340 -3.61 10.81 -38.87
C GLN A 340 -4.72 11.86 -39.08
N SER A 341 -5.58 12.05 -38.08
CA SER A 341 -6.67 13.02 -38.13
C SER A 341 -6.14 14.45 -38.07
N LEU A 342 -5.18 14.73 -37.18
CA LEU A 342 -4.46 16.00 -37.12
C LEU A 342 -3.75 16.30 -38.45
N LYS A 343 -3.04 15.32 -39.01
CA LYS A 343 -2.33 15.48 -40.28
C LYS A 343 -3.29 15.83 -41.41
N ARG A 344 -4.44 15.15 -41.51
CA ARG A 344 -5.47 15.45 -42.52
C ARG A 344 -5.95 16.90 -42.39
N ALA A 345 -6.24 17.34 -41.17
CA ALA A 345 -6.68 18.72 -40.92
C ALA A 345 -5.62 19.75 -41.32
N VAL A 346 -4.36 19.56 -40.89
CA VAL A 346 -3.25 20.49 -41.21
C VAL A 346 -2.95 20.53 -42.71
N VAL A 347 -2.99 19.39 -43.40
CA VAL A 347 -2.83 19.33 -44.86
C VAL A 347 -3.99 20.06 -45.56
N ALA A 348 -5.23 19.81 -45.14
CA ALA A 348 -6.40 20.50 -45.69
C ALA A 348 -6.34 22.02 -45.48
N ALA A 349 -5.77 22.47 -44.36
CA ALA A 349 -5.54 23.89 -44.07
C ALA A 349 -4.32 24.50 -44.80
N GLY A 350 -3.55 23.70 -45.57
CA GLY A 350 -2.35 24.17 -46.28
C GLY A 350 -1.13 24.43 -45.38
N ASN A 351 -1.14 23.92 -44.15
CA ASN A 351 -0.15 24.24 -43.11
C ASN A 351 0.86 23.12 -42.84
N GLU A 352 0.98 22.13 -43.74
CA GLU A 352 1.86 20.97 -43.54
C GLU A 352 3.33 21.33 -43.25
N ARG A 353 3.81 22.45 -43.80
CA ARG A 353 5.15 22.97 -43.54
C ARG A 353 5.40 23.33 -42.08
N LEU A 354 4.36 23.39 -41.25
CA LEU A 354 4.39 23.76 -39.83
C LEU A 354 4.16 22.58 -38.88
N LEU A 355 3.90 21.37 -39.39
CA LEU A 355 3.69 20.17 -38.59
C LEU A 355 4.79 19.12 -38.83
N ALA A 356 5.48 18.71 -37.76
CA ALA A 356 6.37 17.55 -37.76
C ALA A 356 5.83 16.48 -36.79
N GLN A 357 5.67 15.24 -37.25
CA GLN A 357 5.12 14.15 -36.44
C GLN A 357 6.16 13.06 -36.25
N ARG A 358 6.37 12.62 -35.01
CA ARG A 358 7.32 11.58 -34.66
C ARG A 358 6.63 10.43 -33.97
N ILE A 359 6.79 9.25 -34.53
CA ILE A 359 6.31 8.01 -33.95
C ILE A 359 7.46 7.36 -33.19
N TYR A 360 7.15 6.77 -32.05
CA TYR A 360 8.08 6.05 -31.21
C TYR A 360 7.54 4.65 -30.92
N ARG A 361 8.40 3.63 -30.99
CA ARG A 361 8.01 2.25 -30.72
C ARG A 361 7.98 2.02 -29.20
N ILE A 362 6.80 2.23 -28.61
CA ILE A 362 6.56 2.25 -27.16
C ILE A 362 5.26 1.52 -26.87
N GLY A 363 5.25 0.62 -25.89
CA GLY A 363 4.09 -0.23 -25.56
C GLY A 363 3.06 0.32 -24.59
N ALA A 364 3.12 1.60 -24.24
CA ALA A 364 2.17 2.21 -23.33
C ALA A 364 2.05 3.73 -23.55
N HIS A 365 0.98 4.30 -23.01
CA HIS A 365 0.62 5.71 -23.18
C HIS A 365 1.67 6.67 -22.64
N CYS A 366 2.17 7.58 -23.49
CA CYS A 366 3.05 8.70 -23.12
C CYS A 366 4.34 8.35 -22.35
N GLN A 367 4.87 7.13 -22.55
CA GLN A 367 6.12 6.64 -21.95
C GLN A 367 7.38 6.94 -22.80
N PHE A 368 7.49 8.17 -23.29
CA PHE A 368 8.71 8.67 -23.92
C PHE A 368 9.84 8.73 -22.90
N SER A 369 11.04 8.34 -23.32
CA SER A 369 12.26 8.51 -22.52
C SER A 369 12.68 9.98 -22.49
N GLN A 370 13.42 10.40 -21.45
CA GLN A 370 13.93 11.77 -21.39
C GLN A 370 14.77 12.16 -22.62
N PRO A 371 15.69 11.31 -23.14
CA PRO A 371 16.44 11.65 -24.36
C PRO A 371 15.54 11.89 -25.59
N GLU A 372 14.45 11.12 -25.74
CA GLU A 372 13.49 11.31 -26.84
C GLU A 372 12.79 12.67 -26.72
N ILE A 373 12.37 13.05 -25.50
CA ILE A 373 11.72 14.34 -25.22
C ILE A 373 12.71 15.50 -25.41
N ILE A 374 13.94 15.37 -24.89
CA ILE A 374 15.02 16.36 -25.05
C ILE A 374 15.29 16.59 -26.53
N LYS A 375 15.51 15.52 -27.30
CA LYS A 375 15.78 15.63 -28.74
C LYS A 375 14.63 16.28 -29.50
N ALA A 376 13.40 15.90 -29.19
CA ALA A 376 12.21 16.50 -29.80
C ALA A 376 12.08 17.99 -29.46
N PHE A 377 12.32 18.36 -28.20
CA PHE A 377 12.29 19.76 -27.76
C PHE A 377 13.41 20.58 -28.40
N ASP A 378 14.65 20.08 -28.43
CA ASP A 378 15.78 20.76 -29.04
C ASP A 378 15.61 20.95 -30.55
N ASP A 379 15.03 19.96 -31.23
CA ASP A 379 14.70 20.06 -32.66
C ASP A 379 13.58 21.09 -32.92
N LEU A 380 12.57 21.17 -32.04
CA LEU A 380 11.55 22.21 -32.11
C LEU A 380 12.18 23.59 -31.89
N VAL A 381 13.02 23.76 -30.88
CA VAL A 381 13.72 25.02 -30.61
C VAL A 381 14.59 25.42 -31.80
N THR A 382 15.31 24.46 -32.38
CA THR A 382 16.14 24.66 -33.58
C THR A 382 15.29 25.09 -34.76
N TRP A 383 14.16 24.42 -34.99
CA TRP A 383 13.22 24.78 -36.05
C TRP A 383 12.67 26.19 -35.87
N VAL A 384 12.28 26.57 -34.66
CA VAL A 384 11.80 27.92 -34.34
C VAL A 384 12.89 28.97 -34.56
N ARG A 385 14.15 28.68 -34.22
CA ARG A 385 15.26 29.63 -34.33
C ARG A 385 15.84 29.75 -35.73
N GLN A 386 15.84 28.66 -36.50
CA GLN A 386 16.54 28.56 -37.80
C GLN A 386 15.60 28.43 -38.99
N GLY A 387 14.31 28.13 -38.78
CA GLY A 387 13.33 27.94 -39.84
C GLY A 387 13.38 26.57 -40.54
N THR A 388 14.31 25.69 -40.16
CA THR A 388 14.45 24.36 -40.78
C THR A 388 13.53 23.34 -40.11
N LYS A 389 12.55 22.83 -40.86
CA LYS A 389 11.61 21.80 -40.39
C LYS A 389 12.36 20.48 -40.09
N PRO A 390 12.16 19.88 -38.90
CA PRO A 390 12.78 18.61 -38.57
C PRO A 390 12.09 17.44 -39.29
N GLU A 391 12.79 16.32 -39.37
CA GLU A 391 12.25 15.10 -39.98
C GLU A 391 10.97 14.61 -39.30
N SER A 392 10.13 13.91 -40.06
CA SER A 392 8.86 13.33 -39.63
C SER A 392 8.66 11.90 -40.13
N ASP A 393 7.82 11.14 -39.44
CA ASP A 393 7.28 9.87 -39.92
C ASP A 393 6.09 10.10 -40.86
N ASP A 394 5.84 9.11 -41.72
CA ASP A 394 4.61 9.05 -42.52
C ASP A 394 3.52 8.34 -41.71
N VAL A 395 2.59 9.13 -41.15
CA VAL A 395 1.47 8.63 -40.35
C VAL A 395 0.36 7.98 -41.20
N PHE A 396 0.33 8.21 -42.52
CA PHE A 396 -0.64 7.58 -43.43
C PHE A 396 -0.13 6.27 -44.05
N GLY A 397 1.19 6.04 -44.00
CA GLY A 397 1.83 4.83 -44.49
C GLY A 397 1.55 3.60 -43.63
N ASP A 398 2.14 2.46 -44.00
CA ASP A 398 2.05 1.22 -43.21
C ASP A 398 2.77 1.38 -41.87
N LEU A 399 1.99 1.42 -40.79
CA LEU A 399 2.49 1.64 -39.44
C LEU A 399 3.25 0.43 -38.86
N ARG A 400 3.27 -0.72 -39.53
CA ARG A 400 4.07 -1.90 -39.11
C ARG A 400 5.56 -1.56 -38.95
N ASN A 401 6.06 -0.59 -39.70
CA ASN A 401 7.46 -0.16 -39.60
C ASN A 401 7.65 1.21 -38.95
N ALA A 402 6.59 1.85 -38.44
CA ALA A 402 6.66 3.19 -37.89
C ALA A 402 7.60 3.28 -36.67
N GLY A 403 8.17 4.48 -36.48
CA GLY A 403 8.98 4.85 -35.32
C GLY A 403 10.41 4.31 -35.27
N LEU A 404 10.89 3.61 -36.32
CA LEU A 404 12.29 3.18 -36.42
C LEU A 404 13.29 4.36 -36.42
N LYS A 405 12.88 5.51 -36.98
CA LYS A 405 13.75 6.68 -37.15
C LYS A 405 14.05 7.39 -35.84
N PHE A 406 13.07 7.50 -34.96
CA PHE A 406 13.17 8.31 -33.74
C PHE A 406 13.31 7.48 -32.46
N THR A 407 13.06 6.17 -32.53
CA THR A 407 13.31 5.25 -31.41
C THR A 407 14.75 4.75 -31.53
N THR A 408 15.69 5.34 -30.79
CA THR A 408 17.10 4.94 -30.85
C THR A 408 17.74 4.91 -29.45
N PRO A 409 18.17 3.72 -28.96
CA PRO A 409 17.96 2.41 -29.57
C PRO A 409 16.47 2.00 -29.56
N LEU A 410 16.09 1.02 -30.39
CA LEU A 410 14.79 0.35 -30.25
C LEU A 410 14.65 -0.23 -28.84
N ARG A 411 13.43 -0.26 -28.31
CA ARG A 411 13.15 -0.91 -27.01
C ARG A 411 13.48 -2.41 -27.14
N ALA A 412 14.12 -3.04 -26.16
CA ALA A 412 14.62 -4.42 -26.34
C ALA A 412 13.52 -5.50 -26.47
N ASN A 413 12.25 -5.17 -26.19
CA ASN A 413 11.09 -6.00 -26.45
C ASN A 413 10.29 -5.56 -27.69
N ASP A 414 10.89 -4.78 -28.58
CA ASP A 414 10.25 -4.36 -29.83
C ASP A 414 9.77 -5.57 -30.63
N PRO A 415 8.46 -5.73 -30.88
CA PRO A 415 7.94 -6.91 -31.57
C PRO A 415 8.24 -6.87 -33.08
N GLY A 416 8.92 -5.84 -33.59
CA GLY A 416 9.17 -5.67 -35.01
C GLY A 416 7.89 -5.41 -35.81
N GLY A 417 7.93 -5.72 -37.10
CA GLY A 417 6.84 -5.46 -38.05
C GLY A 417 5.77 -6.55 -38.15
N VAL A 418 5.46 -7.29 -37.07
CA VAL A 418 4.61 -8.50 -37.14
C VAL A 418 3.23 -8.36 -36.48
N THR A 419 2.32 -9.14 -37.08
CA THR A 419 0.87 -9.37 -37.02
C THR A 419 0.17 -9.45 -35.65
N VAL A 420 -1.13 -9.11 -35.68
CA VAL A 420 -2.04 -8.72 -34.60
C VAL A 420 -2.97 -9.86 -34.14
N THR A 421 -2.44 -11.05 -33.89
CA THR A 421 -3.30 -12.15 -33.40
C THR A 421 -2.96 -12.47 -31.95
N PRO A 422 -3.83 -12.11 -30.98
CA PRO A 422 -3.62 -12.46 -29.58
C PRO A 422 -3.59 -13.99 -29.41
N LYS A 423 -2.69 -14.52 -28.59
CA LYS A 423 -2.48 -15.97 -28.43
C LYS A 423 -3.70 -16.66 -27.78
N PRO A 424 -4.06 -17.90 -28.18
CA PRO A 424 -5.07 -18.71 -27.49
C PRO A 424 -4.61 -19.13 -26.10
N SER A 425 -5.56 -19.37 -25.18
CA SER A 425 -5.28 -20.02 -23.90
C SER A 425 -5.03 -21.52 -24.11
N SER A 426 -3.76 -21.91 -24.20
CA SER A 426 -3.35 -23.29 -23.97
C SER A 426 -2.08 -23.32 -23.12
N GLN A 427 -2.16 -23.91 -21.93
CA GLN A 427 -0.98 -24.56 -21.34
C GLN A 427 -0.66 -25.75 -22.25
N PRO A 428 0.60 -25.93 -22.69
CA PRO A 428 1.57 -26.62 -21.85
C PRO A 428 3.06 -26.22 -22.01
N GLN A 429 3.82 -26.53 -20.95
CA GLN A 429 5.27 -26.81 -20.84
C GLN A 429 6.27 -25.90 -21.58
N ALA A 430 6.98 -25.09 -20.78
CA ALA A 430 8.15 -24.34 -21.20
C ALA A 430 9.25 -25.28 -21.73
N ALA A 431 9.66 -25.08 -22.98
CA ALA A 431 11.02 -25.39 -23.38
C ALA A 431 11.98 -24.61 -22.48
N ALA A 432 12.96 -25.29 -21.90
CA ALA A 432 13.91 -24.71 -20.95
C ALA A 432 14.62 -23.49 -21.56
N GLN A 433 14.18 -22.30 -21.15
CA GLN A 433 14.98 -21.09 -21.27
C GLN A 433 16.27 -21.34 -20.49
N ALA A 434 17.42 -21.01 -21.08
CA ALA A 434 18.69 -21.10 -20.36
C ALA A 434 18.59 -20.32 -19.04
N ARG A 435 19.00 -20.96 -17.94
CA ARG A 435 18.92 -20.36 -16.59
C ARG A 435 19.72 -19.07 -16.56
N VAL A 436 19.10 -17.98 -16.13
CA VAL A 436 19.75 -16.68 -15.93
C VAL A 436 20.64 -16.78 -14.71
N ASP A 437 21.93 -16.54 -14.90
CA ASP A 437 22.93 -16.64 -13.85
C ASP A 437 23.17 -15.26 -13.24
N PHE A 438 23.08 -15.16 -11.91
CA PHE A 438 23.23 -13.86 -11.24
C PHE A 438 24.61 -13.25 -11.46
N ALA A 439 25.69 -14.04 -11.44
CA ALA A 439 27.06 -13.55 -11.56
C ALA A 439 27.32 -12.92 -12.92
N ARG A 440 26.92 -13.65 -13.96
CA ARG A 440 27.18 -13.32 -15.35
C ARG A 440 26.20 -12.27 -15.87
N ASP A 441 24.92 -12.40 -15.51
CA ASP A 441 23.85 -11.70 -16.20
C ASP A 441 23.25 -10.55 -15.37
N VAL A 442 23.14 -10.68 -14.04
CA VAL A 442 22.42 -9.71 -13.18
C VAL A 442 23.35 -8.76 -12.43
N GLN A 443 24.39 -9.28 -11.78
CA GLN A 443 25.31 -8.51 -10.96
C GLN A 443 26.00 -7.36 -11.73
N PRO A 444 26.42 -7.53 -13.00
CA PRO A 444 26.99 -6.42 -13.77
C PRO A 444 25.99 -5.28 -13.97
N ILE A 445 24.70 -5.60 -14.14
CA ILE A 445 23.62 -4.62 -14.29
C ILE A 445 23.49 -3.81 -13.01
N PHE A 446 23.43 -4.47 -11.84
CA PHE A 446 23.34 -3.78 -10.55
C PHE A 446 24.56 -2.88 -10.32
N LYS A 447 25.78 -3.41 -10.47
CA LYS A 447 27.03 -2.66 -10.23
C LYS A 447 27.12 -1.39 -11.08
N GLN A 448 26.74 -1.50 -12.34
CA GLN A 448 26.83 -0.38 -13.27
C GLN A 448 25.76 0.68 -13.05
N ASN A 449 24.55 0.28 -12.64
CA ASN A 449 23.37 1.14 -12.76
C ASN A 449 22.71 1.44 -11.41
N CYS A 450 22.70 0.51 -10.46
CA CYS A 450 21.90 0.62 -9.25
C CYS A 450 22.73 0.89 -7.99
N ILE A 451 23.99 0.43 -7.94
CA ILE A 451 24.83 0.49 -6.72
C ILE A 451 25.24 1.93 -6.33
N SER A 452 25.26 2.89 -7.26
CA SER A 452 25.54 4.29 -6.90
C SER A 452 24.48 4.90 -5.96
N CYS A 453 23.22 4.43 -6.03
CA CYS A 453 22.10 4.90 -5.20
C CYS A 453 21.65 3.89 -4.13
N HIS A 454 21.98 2.61 -4.32
CA HIS A 454 21.58 1.48 -3.47
C HIS A 454 22.77 0.58 -3.08
N GLY A 455 23.92 1.21 -2.89
CA GLY A 455 25.17 0.56 -2.51
C GLY A 455 25.62 0.90 -1.09
N PRO A 456 26.89 0.65 -0.75
CA PRO A 456 27.36 0.76 0.63
C PRO A 456 27.38 2.20 1.19
N ALA A 457 27.51 3.21 0.33
CA ALA A 457 27.61 4.61 0.74
C ALA A 457 26.27 5.38 0.65
N VAL A 458 25.34 4.93 -0.19
CA VAL A 458 24.06 5.60 -0.47
C VAL A 458 22.98 4.55 -0.59
N HIS A 459 21.90 4.74 0.15
CA HIS A 459 20.82 3.76 0.32
C HIS A 459 19.47 4.47 0.34
N GLN A 460 19.08 4.97 -0.83
CA GLN A 460 17.85 5.74 -0.98
C GLN A 460 16.63 4.92 -0.54
N ASN A 461 15.78 5.53 0.29
CA ASN A 461 14.60 4.91 0.89
C ASN A 461 14.90 3.60 1.65
N GLY A 462 16.13 3.42 2.13
CA GLY A 462 16.56 2.23 2.89
C GLY A 462 16.72 0.95 2.05
N PHE A 463 16.64 1.02 0.73
CA PHE A 463 16.80 -0.14 -0.16
C PHE A 463 18.27 -0.32 -0.58
N ARG A 464 18.80 -1.55 -0.50
CA ARG A 464 20.19 -1.92 -0.80
C ARG A 464 20.22 -3.07 -1.80
N LEU A 465 21.10 -3.00 -2.80
CA LEU A 465 21.24 -3.99 -3.87
C LEU A 465 22.66 -4.56 -3.97
N ASP A 466 23.60 -4.09 -3.14
CA ASP A 466 24.93 -4.65 -3.01
C ASP A 466 25.00 -5.83 -2.05
N GLN A 467 24.01 -6.01 -1.17
CA GLN A 467 23.94 -7.11 -0.22
C GLN A 467 22.66 -7.91 -0.39
N ARG A 468 22.77 -9.23 -0.58
CA ARG A 468 21.63 -10.14 -0.75
C ARG A 468 20.66 -10.03 0.42
N SER A 469 21.14 -10.16 1.64
CA SER A 469 20.32 -10.03 2.87
C SER A 469 19.59 -8.70 2.94
N ALA A 470 20.18 -7.58 2.53
CA ALA A 470 19.49 -6.29 2.52
C ALA A 470 18.46 -6.16 1.38
N ALA A 471 18.78 -6.69 0.19
CA ALA A 471 17.90 -6.70 -0.98
C ALA A 471 16.68 -7.64 -0.83
N MET A 472 16.84 -8.72 -0.05
CA MET A 472 15.84 -9.76 0.18
C MET A 472 15.02 -9.53 1.47
N ARG A 473 15.41 -8.59 2.35
CA ARG A 473 14.77 -8.39 3.68
C ARG A 473 13.80 -7.20 3.74
N GLY A 474 13.92 -6.20 2.87
CA GLY A 474 13.04 -5.03 2.81
C GLY A 474 12.99 -4.21 4.11
N SER A 475 12.08 -3.22 4.18
CA SER A 475 11.83 -2.40 5.39
C SER A 475 10.47 -2.70 6.03
N THR A 476 10.25 -2.23 7.26
CA THR A 476 9.05 -2.48 8.08
C THR A 476 7.73 -2.01 7.49
N MET A 477 7.76 -1.13 6.48
CA MET A 477 6.56 -0.58 5.82
C MET A 477 6.55 -0.72 4.31
N ASN A 478 7.69 -1.01 3.70
CA ASN A 478 7.79 -1.14 2.28
C ASN A 478 8.49 -2.49 2.04
N PRO A 479 7.79 -3.51 1.53
CA PRO A 479 8.37 -4.82 1.25
C PRO A 479 9.24 -4.72 -0.01
N GLY A 480 10.19 -3.79 -0.01
CA GLY A 480 11.27 -3.59 -0.96
C GLY A 480 12.20 -4.79 -1.00
N VAL A 481 11.61 -5.96 -1.20
CA VAL A 481 12.19 -7.28 -1.14
C VAL A 481 12.19 -7.77 -2.57
N ILE A 482 13.34 -8.25 -3.01
CA ILE A 482 13.38 -9.16 -4.14
C ILE A 482 12.65 -10.43 -3.72
N ARG A 483 11.51 -10.72 -4.37
CA ARG A 483 10.72 -11.94 -4.15
C ARG A 483 11.09 -12.98 -5.20
N PRO A 484 11.79 -14.07 -4.83
CA PRO A 484 12.02 -15.21 -5.70
C PRO A 484 10.74 -15.72 -6.38
N GLY A 485 10.77 -15.86 -7.70
CA GLY A 485 9.70 -16.43 -8.51
C GLY A 485 8.53 -15.49 -8.81
N GLU A 486 8.56 -14.24 -8.36
CA GLU A 486 7.40 -13.34 -8.39
C GLU A 486 7.78 -11.94 -8.89
N SER A 487 8.28 -11.83 -10.13
CA SER A 487 8.71 -10.52 -10.67
C SER A 487 7.60 -9.47 -10.64
N ALA A 488 6.36 -9.86 -10.90
CA ALA A 488 5.21 -8.94 -10.92
C ALA A 488 4.93 -8.27 -9.57
N ALA A 489 5.28 -8.91 -8.44
CA ALA A 489 5.15 -8.37 -7.09
C ALA A 489 6.47 -7.86 -6.50
N SER A 490 7.60 -8.09 -7.20
CA SER A 490 8.93 -7.67 -6.76
C SER A 490 9.07 -6.16 -6.84
N PHE A 491 9.34 -5.51 -5.70
CA PHE A 491 9.55 -4.07 -5.65
C PHE A 491 10.71 -3.64 -6.54
N LEU A 492 11.81 -4.40 -6.58
CA LEU A 492 12.91 -4.13 -7.51
C LEU A 492 12.40 -4.06 -8.94
N PHE A 493 11.63 -5.07 -9.37
CA PHE A 493 11.10 -5.10 -10.73
C PHE A 493 10.15 -3.94 -10.99
N MET A 494 9.22 -3.67 -10.07
CA MET A 494 8.27 -2.55 -10.21
C MET A 494 8.98 -1.18 -10.28
N ARG A 495 10.13 -1.04 -9.62
CA ARG A 495 10.94 0.19 -9.62
C ARG A 495 11.82 0.33 -10.87
N ILE A 496 12.36 -0.76 -11.42
CA ILE A 496 13.17 -0.70 -12.66
C ILE A 496 12.33 -0.76 -13.93
N SER A 497 11.10 -1.28 -13.88
CA SER A 497 10.21 -1.46 -15.05
C SER A 497 9.14 -0.37 -15.20
N GLY A 498 8.94 0.49 -14.20
CA GLY A 498 7.96 1.56 -14.27
C GLY A 498 8.05 2.58 -13.13
N ALA A 499 7.15 3.57 -13.17
CA ALA A 499 7.11 4.67 -12.20
C ALA A 499 5.99 4.52 -11.15
N GLN A 500 5.35 3.34 -11.05
CA GLN A 500 4.18 3.10 -10.20
C GLN A 500 4.42 3.39 -8.71
N PHE A 501 5.68 3.34 -8.27
CA PHE A 501 6.08 3.58 -6.88
C PHE A 501 7.11 4.73 -6.77
N GLY A 502 6.97 5.78 -7.59
CA GLY A 502 7.89 6.94 -7.65
C GLY A 502 8.84 6.89 -8.86
N PRO A 503 9.88 7.74 -8.93
CA PRO A 503 10.81 7.81 -10.07
C PRO A 503 11.46 6.46 -10.37
N GLN A 504 11.49 6.04 -11.64
CA GLN A 504 12.06 4.76 -12.08
C GLN A 504 13.54 4.64 -11.65
N MET A 505 13.97 3.44 -11.25
CA MET A 505 15.36 3.15 -10.87
C MET A 505 16.17 2.61 -12.06
N PRO A 506 17.43 3.05 -12.24
CA PRO A 506 18.11 4.10 -11.46
C PRO A 506 17.74 5.53 -11.93
N PRO A 507 17.95 6.56 -11.09
CA PRO A 507 17.56 7.94 -11.39
C PRO A 507 18.37 8.57 -12.52
N THR A 508 19.51 7.98 -12.91
CA THR A 508 20.38 8.44 -14.00
C THR A 508 19.97 7.94 -15.38
N GLY A 509 18.86 7.19 -15.50
CA GLY A 509 18.33 6.66 -16.75
C GLY A 509 17.84 5.22 -16.61
N ALA A 510 16.74 4.86 -17.28
CA ALA A 510 16.16 3.52 -17.20
C ALA A 510 17.15 2.43 -17.65
N LEU A 511 17.13 1.28 -16.98
CA LEU A 511 17.86 0.09 -17.43
C LEU A 511 17.42 -0.27 -18.86
N ARG A 512 18.36 -0.80 -19.66
CA ARG A 512 18.02 -1.27 -21.01
C ARG A 512 16.99 -2.40 -20.93
N PRO A 513 16.04 -2.55 -21.85
CA PRO A 513 14.96 -3.52 -21.65
C PRO A 513 15.45 -4.98 -21.63
N GLU A 514 16.59 -5.29 -22.23
CA GLU A 514 17.26 -6.60 -22.07
C GLU A 514 17.78 -6.80 -20.63
N GLN A 515 18.27 -5.75 -19.99
CA GLN A 515 18.71 -5.79 -18.58
C GLN A 515 17.51 -5.95 -17.64
N ILE A 516 16.40 -5.26 -17.93
CA ILE A 516 15.13 -5.42 -17.20
C ILE A 516 14.58 -6.84 -17.41
N ALA A 517 14.61 -7.36 -18.63
CA ALA A 517 14.17 -8.71 -18.95
C ALA A 517 15.05 -9.78 -18.30
N THR A 518 16.37 -9.57 -18.25
CA THR A 518 17.31 -10.43 -17.52
C THR A 518 17.02 -10.43 -16.02
N ILE A 519 16.82 -9.26 -15.41
CA ILE A 519 16.45 -9.18 -13.99
C ILE A 519 15.07 -9.80 -13.76
N LYS A 520 14.08 -9.56 -14.62
CA LYS A 520 12.74 -10.16 -14.54
C LYS A 520 12.79 -11.67 -14.65
N ALA A 521 13.52 -12.19 -15.62
CA ALA A 521 13.68 -13.62 -15.85
C ALA A 521 14.42 -14.28 -14.69
N TRP A 522 15.48 -13.65 -14.18
CA TRP A 522 16.15 -14.08 -12.95
C TRP A 522 15.17 -14.13 -11.78
N LEU A 523 14.38 -13.08 -11.57
CA LEU A 523 13.35 -13.03 -10.53
C LEU A 523 12.33 -14.16 -10.71
N ASP A 524 11.72 -14.31 -11.89
CA ASP A 524 10.74 -15.36 -12.19
C ASP A 524 11.31 -16.78 -12.09
N GLN A 525 12.62 -16.95 -12.33
CA GLN A 525 13.34 -18.21 -12.18
C GLN A 525 13.77 -18.51 -10.73
N GLY A 526 13.31 -17.73 -9.76
CA GLY A 526 13.57 -17.95 -8.33
C GLY A 526 14.69 -17.08 -7.75
N ALA A 527 15.13 -16.06 -8.48
CA ALA A 527 16.12 -15.07 -8.03
C ALA A 527 17.37 -15.69 -7.37
N GLU A 528 17.89 -16.79 -7.93
CA GLU A 528 19.04 -17.50 -7.34
C GLU A 528 20.26 -16.57 -7.30
N TRP A 529 20.70 -16.22 -6.09
CA TRP A 529 21.83 -15.34 -5.84
C TRP A 529 22.94 -16.14 -5.16
N PRO A 530 24.04 -16.48 -5.87
CA PRO A 530 25.13 -17.29 -5.31
C PRO A 530 25.73 -16.67 -4.06
N ASP A 531 25.99 -17.47 -3.03
CA ASP A 531 26.54 -17.01 -1.74
C ASP A 531 27.85 -16.23 -1.92
N ALA A 532 28.73 -16.69 -2.82
CA ALA A 532 30.00 -16.03 -3.11
C ALA A 532 29.86 -14.61 -3.70
N LEU A 533 28.67 -14.25 -4.17
CA LEU A 533 28.35 -12.98 -4.82
C LEU A 533 27.28 -12.19 -4.09
N ALA A 534 26.86 -12.66 -2.91
CA ALA A 534 25.91 -11.99 -2.05
C ALA A 534 26.32 -10.55 -1.71
N GLY A 535 27.59 -10.17 -1.95
CA GLY A 535 28.20 -8.92 -1.46
C GLY A 535 28.22 -8.83 0.06
N GLU A 536 27.76 -9.90 0.71
CA GLU A 536 28.02 -10.24 2.07
C GLU A 536 29.49 -10.64 2.13
N THR A 537 30.25 -9.99 2.99
CA THR A 537 31.30 -10.76 3.63
C THR A 537 30.53 -11.72 4.52
N PRO A 538 30.57 -13.05 4.29
CA PRO A 538 29.90 -13.98 5.19
C PRO A 538 30.35 -13.59 6.58
N PRO A 539 29.42 -13.18 7.46
CA PRO A 539 29.78 -12.76 8.78
C PRO A 539 30.66 -13.87 9.36
N ALA A 540 31.87 -13.52 9.81
CA ALA A 540 32.81 -14.52 10.31
C ALA A 540 32.05 -15.42 11.28
N PRO A 541 32.16 -16.76 11.17
CA PRO A 541 31.33 -17.65 11.97
C PRO A 541 31.47 -17.26 13.45
N ALA A 542 30.38 -17.39 14.20
CA ALA A 542 30.41 -17.09 15.62
C ALA A 542 31.56 -17.88 16.27
N ASP A 543 32.39 -17.20 17.04
CA ASP A 543 33.47 -17.84 17.78
C ASP A 543 32.83 -18.82 18.78
N PRO A 544 33.19 -20.12 18.76
CA PRO A 544 32.61 -21.10 19.68
C PRO A 544 32.80 -20.74 21.16
N LYS A 545 33.84 -19.96 21.52
CA LYS A 545 34.00 -19.40 22.86
C LYS A 545 32.98 -18.31 23.15
N ALA A 546 32.70 -17.40 22.19
CA ALA A 546 31.63 -16.41 22.34
C ALA A 546 30.27 -17.09 22.51
N THR A 547 29.98 -18.12 21.71
CA THR A 547 28.74 -18.90 21.84
C THR A 547 28.63 -19.52 23.24
N ARG A 548 29.66 -20.23 23.72
CA ARG A 548 29.66 -20.81 25.08
C ARG A 548 29.52 -19.76 26.18
N LEU A 549 30.14 -18.60 26.00
CA LEU A 549 30.02 -17.48 26.95
C LEU A 549 28.60 -16.92 26.96
N ILE A 550 27.97 -16.75 25.80
CA ILE A 550 26.58 -16.30 25.67
C ILE A 550 25.62 -17.34 26.26
N ASP A 551 25.84 -18.62 26.01
CA ASP A 551 25.05 -19.71 26.61
C ASP A 551 25.18 -19.74 28.14
N ALA A 552 26.39 -19.49 28.67
CA ALA A 552 26.60 -19.34 30.10
C ALA A 552 25.82 -18.13 30.66
N MET A 553 25.78 -16.99 29.95
CA MET A 553 24.94 -15.87 30.36
C MET A 553 23.45 -16.21 30.30
N ARG A 554 22.96 -16.80 29.20
CA ARG A 554 21.55 -17.16 28.99
C ARG A 554 21.04 -18.18 30.00
N SER A 555 21.90 -19.12 30.40
CA SER A 555 21.60 -20.13 31.43
C SER A 555 21.82 -19.63 32.86
N GLY A 556 22.43 -18.46 33.05
CA GLY A 556 22.76 -17.92 34.36
C GLY A 556 23.98 -18.58 35.02
N ASP A 557 24.77 -19.36 34.28
CA ASP A 557 26.00 -19.98 34.77
C ASP A 557 27.13 -18.94 34.94
N ARG A 558 27.10 -18.26 36.08
CA ARG A 558 28.08 -17.24 36.46
C ARG A 558 29.50 -17.80 36.63
N SER A 559 29.64 -19.09 36.96
CA SER A 559 30.95 -19.71 37.17
C SER A 559 31.66 -19.93 35.83
N SER A 560 30.95 -20.53 34.88
CA SER A 560 31.46 -20.71 33.52
C SER A 560 31.68 -19.36 32.84
N PHE A 561 30.77 -18.39 33.03
CA PHE A 561 30.99 -17.03 32.53
C PHE A 561 32.29 -16.42 33.08
N LYS A 562 32.51 -16.43 34.40
CA LYS A 562 33.72 -15.84 35.01
C LYS A 562 35.01 -16.49 34.48
N THR A 563 35.00 -17.83 34.37
CA THR A 563 36.14 -18.59 33.85
C THR A 563 36.44 -18.19 32.40
N LEU A 564 35.41 -18.19 31.54
CA LEU A 564 35.56 -17.84 30.13
C LEU A 564 35.90 -16.36 29.91
N ALA A 565 35.38 -15.45 30.74
CA ALA A 565 35.60 -14.00 30.65
C ALA A 565 36.98 -13.55 31.15
N ALA A 566 37.69 -14.37 31.92
CA ALA A 566 39.04 -14.07 32.41
C ALA A 566 40.12 -14.25 31.33
N GLU A 567 39.80 -14.88 30.20
CA GLU A 567 40.72 -15.03 29.07
C GLU A 567 40.94 -13.68 28.35
N ARG A 568 42.12 -13.49 27.75
CA ARG A 568 42.44 -12.26 27.00
C ARG A 568 41.57 -12.12 25.75
N ASN A 569 41.17 -10.88 25.44
CA ASN A 569 40.42 -10.49 24.23
C ASN A 569 39.01 -11.09 24.11
N VAL A 570 38.41 -11.57 25.19
CA VAL A 570 37.05 -12.14 25.17
C VAL A 570 36.01 -11.10 24.75
N GLY A 571 36.18 -9.84 25.17
CA GLY A 571 35.27 -8.75 24.86
C GLY A 571 35.11 -8.43 23.36
N SER A 572 36.08 -8.81 22.52
CA SER A 572 36.04 -8.60 21.07
C SER A 572 35.60 -9.83 20.29
N LEU A 573 35.30 -10.95 20.96
CA LEU A 573 34.85 -12.15 20.26
C LEU A 573 33.50 -11.92 19.61
N ARG A 574 33.30 -12.61 18.48
CA ARG A 574 32.11 -12.47 17.66
C ARG A 574 31.10 -13.55 18.00
N GLY A 575 29.92 -13.20 18.50
CA GLY A 575 28.81 -14.11 18.75
C GLY A 575 27.86 -14.25 17.56
N PRO A 576 26.75 -15.01 17.72
CA PRO A 576 25.68 -15.10 16.74
C PRO A 576 25.16 -13.71 16.32
N GLY A 577 24.91 -13.51 15.02
CA GLY A 577 24.50 -12.23 14.45
C GLY A 577 25.51 -11.09 14.61
N GLY A 578 26.78 -11.41 14.87
CA GLY A 578 27.84 -10.43 15.12
C GLY A 578 27.76 -9.77 16.50
N SER A 579 26.87 -10.25 17.36
CA SER A 579 26.74 -9.71 18.71
C SER A 579 28.02 -9.93 19.53
N THR A 580 28.43 -8.93 20.30
CA THR A 580 29.58 -9.10 21.20
C THR A 580 29.13 -9.72 22.53
N PRO A 581 30.05 -10.31 23.31
CA PRO A 581 29.79 -10.66 24.69
C PRO A 581 29.20 -9.51 25.53
N LEU A 582 29.66 -8.28 25.31
CA LEU A 582 29.13 -7.11 26.01
C LEU A 582 27.65 -6.87 25.69
N MET A 583 27.26 -6.98 24.42
CA MET A 583 25.86 -6.87 24.00
C MET A 583 24.99 -7.95 24.65
N ASN A 584 25.44 -9.20 24.68
CA ASN A 584 24.68 -10.27 25.33
C ASN A 584 24.63 -10.12 26.86
N ALA A 585 25.68 -9.56 27.48
CA ALA A 585 25.68 -9.23 28.90
C ALA A 585 24.64 -8.14 29.24
N VAL A 586 24.33 -7.23 28.30
CA VAL A 586 23.21 -6.29 28.47
C VAL A 586 21.88 -7.02 28.59
N LEU A 587 21.65 -8.06 27.77
CA LEU A 587 20.40 -8.81 27.76
C LEU A 587 20.27 -9.79 28.93
N TYR A 588 21.33 -10.54 29.23
CA TYR A 588 21.25 -11.70 30.13
C TYR A 588 22.06 -11.54 31.43
N GLY A 589 22.98 -10.57 31.47
CA GLY A 589 23.86 -10.31 32.61
C GLY A 589 23.42 -9.13 33.48
N ASP A 590 24.20 -8.86 34.53
CA ASP A 590 24.07 -7.68 35.37
C ASP A 590 25.19 -6.66 35.11
N VAL A 591 25.12 -5.52 35.78
CA VAL A 591 26.11 -4.44 35.71
C VAL A 591 27.51 -4.93 36.07
N ALA A 592 27.65 -5.91 36.97
CA ALA A 592 28.95 -6.46 37.35
C ALA A 592 29.57 -7.29 36.20
N LEU A 593 28.79 -8.13 35.51
CA LEU A 593 29.28 -8.86 34.35
C LEU A 593 29.67 -7.92 33.20
N MET A 594 28.87 -6.88 32.95
CA MET A 594 29.20 -5.84 31.98
C MET A 594 30.51 -5.13 32.35
N ARG A 595 30.69 -4.79 33.63
CA ARG A 595 31.93 -4.17 34.12
C ARG A 595 33.13 -5.07 33.90
N THR A 596 33.05 -6.37 34.20
CA THR A 596 34.11 -7.34 33.92
C THR A 596 34.53 -7.32 32.45
N LEU A 597 33.56 -7.32 31.52
CA LEU A 597 33.87 -7.29 30.08
C LEU A 597 34.49 -5.97 29.63
N LEU A 598 33.97 -4.83 30.11
CA LEU A 598 34.48 -3.50 29.81
C LEU A 598 35.90 -3.29 30.38
N ASP A 599 36.13 -3.71 31.63
CA ASP A 599 37.45 -3.65 32.27
C ASP A 599 38.45 -4.61 31.59
N GLY A 600 37.94 -5.70 30.99
CA GLY A 600 38.67 -6.62 30.12
C GLY A 600 38.91 -6.11 28.69
N GLY A 601 38.53 -4.85 28.39
CA GLY A 601 38.80 -4.20 27.11
C GLY A 601 37.71 -4.37 26.04
N ALA A 602 36.49 -4.79 26.39
CA ALA A 602 35.37 -4.78 25.44
C ALA A 602 35.07 -3.35 24.96
N ASP A 603 34.93 -3.16 23.65
CA ASP A 603 34.56 -1.87 23.06
C ASP A 603 33.04 -1.61 23.22
N PRO A 604 32.63 -0.56 23.97
CA PRO A 604 31.21 -0.23 24.13
C PRO A 604 30.54 0.27 22.84
N ASN A 605 31.32 0.64 21.82
CA ASN A 605 30.84 1.12 20.52
C ASN A 605 30.91 0.06 19.42
N ALA A 606 31.29 -1.18 19.74
CA ALA A 606 31.25 -2.27 18.79
C ALA A 606 29.84 -2.41 18.19
N ARG A 607 29.77 -2.70 16.88
CA ARG A 607 28.52 -2.87 16.12
C ARG A 607 28.37 -4.33 15.69
N ASN A 608 27.16 -4.87 15.79
CA ASN A 608 26.83 -6.20 15.27
C ASN A 608 26.48 -6.15 13.77
N ASP A 609 26.01 -7.25 13.19
CA ASP A 609 25.69 -7.34 11.76
C ASP A 609 24.51 -6.46 11.33
N ALA A 610 23.70 -5.97 12.28
CA ALA A 610 22.61 -5.01 12.04
C ALA A 610 23.00 -3.56 12.38
N GLY A 611 24.28 -3.33 12.65
CA GLY A 611 24.78 -2.02 13.03
C GLY A 611 24.39 -1.58 14.45
N ALA A 612 23.77 -2.45 15.25
CA ALA A 612 23.34 -2.15 16.61
C ALA A 612 24.53 -2.15 17.59
N THR A 613 24.46 -1.33 18.63
CA THR A 613 25.46 -1.23 19.72
C THR A 613 24.92 -1.78 21.03
N ALA A 614 25.79 -2.06 22.01
CA ALA A 614 25.36 -2.45 23.36
C ALA A 614 24.43 -1.41 24.00
N LEU A 615 24.65 -0.12 23.74
CA LEU A 615 23.81 0.98 24.26
C LEU A 615 22.38 0.91 23.73
N MET A 616 22.17 0.51 22.47
CA MET A 616 20.84 0.37 21.89
C MET A 616 20.01 -0.73 22.57
N TRP A 617 20.66 -1.80 23.05
CA TRP A 617 20.01 -2.90 23.75
C TRP A 617 19.77 -2.62 25.24
N ALA A 618 20.48 -1.64 25.82
CA ALA A 618 20.45 -1.31 27.25
C ALA A 618 19.37 -0.29 27.64
N THR A 619 18.62 0.24 26.68
CA THR A 619 17.70 1.38 26.83
C THR A 619 16.55 1.19 27.83
N ASN A 620 16.33 -0.03 28.33
CA ASN A 620 15.36 -0.34 29.38
C ASN A 620 15.97 -0.42 30.80
N ASP A 621 17.29 -0.21 30.94
CA ASP A 621 18.02 -0.35 32.19
C ASP A 621 18.94 0.87 32.39
N LEU A 622 18.57 1.70 33.37
CA LEU A 622 19.26 2.95 33.66
C LEU A 622 20.71 2.74 34.08
N GLU A 623 20.99 1.71 34.88
CA GLU A 623 22.34 1.46 35.41
C GLU A 623 23.26 0.93 34.32
N LYS A 624 22.75 0.01 33.48
CA LYS A 624 23.48 -0.51 32.31
C LYS A 624 23.73 0.59 31.28
N THR A 625 22.73 1.42 30.99
CA THR A 625 22.86 2.58 30.10
C THR A 625 23.93 3.55 30.61
N ARG A 626 23.88 3.89 31.90
CA ARG A 626 24.86 4.79 32.53
C ARG A 626 26.26 4.23 32.46
N LEU A 627 26.45 2.96 32.82
CA LEU A 627 27.75 2.31 32.73
C LEU A 627 28.32 2.38 31.31
N LEU A 628 27.51 2.14 30.28
CA LEU A 628 27.98 2.21 28.89
C LEU A 628 28.39 3.63 28.50
N LEU A 629 27.59 4.65 28.86
CA LEU A 629 27.91 6.05 28.60
C LEU A 629 29.16 6.52 29.35
N ASP A 630 29.30 6.15 30.64
CA ASP A 630 30.48 6.44 31.46
C ASP A 630 31.76 5.81 30.89
N ARG A 631 31.61 4.72 30.13
CA ARG A 631 32.71 4.03 29.44
C ARG A 631 32.88 4.45 27.98
N GLY A 632 32.22 5.52 27.55
CA GLY A 632 32.42 6.14 26.24
C GLY A 632 31.54 5.61 25.12
N ALA A 633 30.41 4.95 25.42
CA ALA A 633 29.39 4.66 24.42
C ALA A 633 28.83 5.96 23.82
N LYS A 634 28.67 5.99 22.49
CA LYS A 634 28.15 7.15 21.75
C LYS A 634 26.62 7.14 21.72
N ALA A 635 26.00 8.22 22.20
CA ALA A 635 24.54 8.32 22.35
C ALA A 635 23.76 8.48 21.03
N ASP A 636 24.42 8.93 19.94
CA ASP A 636 23.79 9.27 18.66
C ASP A 636 24.10 8.30 17.50
N VAL A 637 24.63 7.12 17.80
CA VAL A 637 24.91 6.10 16.77
C VAL A 637 23.59 5.62 16.16
N LYS A 638 23.59 5.35 14.85
CA LYS A 638 22.47 4.75 14.12
C LYS A 638 22.75 3.28 13.80
N SER A 639 21.75 2.42 13.97
CA SER A 639 21.76 1.07 13.39
C SER A 639 21.48 1.12 11.89
N ASP A 640 21.48 -0.04 11.23
CA ASP A 640 21.23 -0.11 9.79
C ASP A 640 19.75 0.16 9.44
N ASP A 641 18.83 -0.03 10.41
CA ASP A 641 17.45 0.44 10.34
C ASP A 641 17.30 1.92 10.75
N GLY A 642 18.41 2.65 10.96
CA GLY A 642 18.43 4.07 11.32
C GLY A 642 18.07 4.39 12.77
N ARG A 643 17.88 3.37 13.62
CA ARG A 643 17.48 3.53 15.04
C ARG A 643 18.64 4.11 15.86
N THR A 644 18.37 5.10 16.70
CA THR A 644 19.31 5.58 17.75
C THR A 644 18.90 5.08 19.13
N PRO A 645 19.82 5.04 20.12
CA PRO A 645 19.46 4.75 21.51
C PRO A 645 18.29 5.59 22.04
N LEU A 646 18.26 6.89 21.71
CA LEU A 646 17.17 7.78 22.13
C LEU A 646 15.82 7.39 21.53
N LEU A 647 15.79 7.05 20.23
CA LEU A 647 14.56 6.63 19.56
C LEU A 647 14.03 5.32 20.15
N ILE A 648 14.94 4.37 20.44
CA ILE A 648 14.59 3.09 21.08
C ILE A 648 14.06 3.30 22.51
N ALA A 649 14.70 4.18 23.30
CA ALA A 649 14.28 4.48 24.66
C ALA A 649 12.94 5.22 24.72
N ALA A 650 12.69 6.15 23.79
CA ALA A 650 11.44 6.90 23.75
C ALA A 650 10.21 6.01 23.49
N GLY A 651 10.39 4.89 22.78
CA GLY A 651 9.36 3.87 22.55
C GLY A 651 9.18 2.86 23.69
N GLN A 652 9.61 3.17 24.92
CA GLN A 652 9.50 2.27 26.07
C GLN A 652 8.80 2.94 27.26
N PRO A 653 7.80 2.27 27.87
CA PRO A 653 7.10 2.82 29.02
C PRO A 653 8.05 2.97 30.22
N GLY A 654 8.03 4.13 30.88
CA GLY A 654 8.84 4.38 32.08
C GLY A 654 10.32 4.66 31.82
N ALA A 655 10.75 4.82 30.57
CA ALA A 655 12.14 5.07 30.20
C ALA A 655 12.60 6.54 30.38
N SER A 656 11.78 7.40 31.01
CA SER A 656 12.07 8.83 31.21
C SER A 656 13.48 9.12 31.75
N ALA A 657 13.97 8.32 32.70
CA ALA A 657 15.32 8.50 33.25
C ALA A 657 16.43 8.19 32.24
N VAL A 658 16.23 7.17 31.40
CA VAL A 658 17.16 6.80 30.32
C VAL A 658 17.12 7.85 29.21
N VAL A 659 15.94 8.29 28.80
CA VAL A 659 15.76 9.37 27.81
C VAL A 659 16.48 10.64 28.28
N LYS A 660 16.29 11.03 29.54
CA LYS A 660 16.99 12.18 30.12
C LYS A 660 18.50 12.00 30.06
N LEU A 661 19.00 10.83 30.47
CA LEU A 661 20.43 10.54 30.46
C LEU A 661 21.01 10.60 29.04
N LEU A 662 20.33 10.04 28.05
CA LEU A 662 20.77 10.10 26.64
C LEU A 662 20.80 11.54 26.10
N LEU A 663 19.77 12.34 26.40
CA LEU A 663 19.72 13.76 26.02
C LEU A 663 20.81 14.59 26.72
N ASP A 664 21.10 14.30 28.00
CA ASP A 664 22.19 14.95 28.75
C ASP A 664 23.57 14.58 28.17
N HIS A 665 23.68 13.44 27.48
CA HIS A 665 24.87 13.01 26.73
C HIS A 665 24.82 13.39 25.23
N GLY A 666 23.99 14.38 24.88
CA GLY A 666 24.01 15.02 23.57
C GLY A 666 23.18 14.33 22.49
N ALA A 667 22.32 13.36 22.83
CA ALA A 667 21.45 12.71 21.84
C ALA A 667 20.48 13.70 21.17
N ASN A 668 20.30 13.59 19.85
CA ASN A 668 19.44 14.50 19.08
C ASN A 668 17.93 14.19 19.26
N PRO A 669 17.12 15.08 19.87
CA PRO A 669 15.70 14.86 20.12
C PRO A 669 14.81 14.81 18.87
N SER A 670 15.32 15.28 17.73
CA SER A 670 14.59 15.36 16.45
C SER A 670 15.13 14.38 15.41
N VAL A 671 15.82 13.32 15.84
CA VAL A 671 16.30 12.28 14.94
C VAL A 671 15.14 11.56 14.24
N LYS A 672 15.37 11.22 12.97
CA LYS A 672 14.41 10.57 12.08
C LYS A 672 14.92 9.19 11.68
N ALA A 673 14.03 8.20 11.69
CA ALA A 673 14.28 6.83 11.23
C ALA A 673 13.05 6.28 10.49
N PRO A 674 13.19 5.23 9.66
CA PRO A 674 12.04 4.47 9.18
C PRO A 674 11.24 3.84 10.35
N GLY A 675 9.90 3.98 10.34
CA GLY A 675 8.97 3.42 11.32
C GLY A 675 7.88 2.54 10.68
N LEU A 676 6.83 2.17 11.43
CA LEU A 676 5.69 1.36 10.96
C LEU A 676 4.55 2.16 10.28
N GLY A 677 4.51 3.48 10.45
CA GLY A 677 3.50 4.37 9.86
C GLY A 677 4.06 5.57 9.07
N GLY A 678 5.38 5.63 8.88
CA GLY A 678 6.07 6.74 8.26
C GLY A 678 7.53 6.78 8.67
N GLU A 679 8.15 7.92 8.44
CA GLU A 679 9.28 8.33 9.25
C GLU A 679 8.82 8.43 10.73
N THR A 680 9.65 7.93 11.66
CA THR A 680 9.42 8.00 13.10
C THR A 680 10.47 8.87 13.78
N THR A 681 10.10 9.47 14.91
CA THR A 681 10.91 10.36 15.74
C THR A 681 10.78 9.96 17.22
N PRO A 682 11.72 10.33 18.11
CA PRO A 682 11.57 10.09 19.54
C PRO A 682 10.23 10.59 20.09
N LEU A 683 9.73 11.73 19.59
CA LEU A 683 8.46 12.30 20.03
C LEU A 683 7.26 11.45 19.61
N LEU A 684 7.29 10.89 18.39
CA LEU A 684 6.25 9.98 17.89
C LEU A 684 6.22 8.67 18.70
N GLU A 685 7.37 8.07 18.96
CA GLU A 685 7.51 6.86 19.78
C GLU A 685 6.95 7.08 21.20
N ALA A 686 7.32 8.19 21.84
CA ALA A 686 6.85 8.55 23.19
C ALA A 686 5.33 8.72 23.27
N ALA A 687 4.73 9.37 22.27
CA ALA A 687 3.28 9.53 22.20
C ALA A 687 2.54 8.21 21.96
N THR A 688 3.13 7.31 21.17
CA THR A 688 2.54 5.99 20.88
C THR A 688 2.46 5.12 22.13
N ILE A 689 3.49 5.20 22.96
CA ILE A 689 3.48 4.58 24.29
C ILE A 689 2.59 5.36 25.27
N GLY A 690 2.40 6.66 25.07
CA GLY A 690 1.59 7.50 25.94
C GLY A 690 2.29 7.86 27.24
N ASP A 691 3.61 8.03 27.22
CA ASP A 691 4.40 8.45 28.38
C ASP A 691 4.57 9.99 28.35
N ALA A 692 3.68 10.68 29.07
CA ALA A 692 3.67 12.15 29.12
C ALA A 692 4.98 12.75 29.67
N ALA A 693 5.71 12.02 30.52
CA ALA A 693 6.98 12.50 31.05
C ALA A 693 8.07 12.51 29.98
N ILE A 694 8.12 11.47 29.12
CA ILE A 694 9.02 11.44 27.97
C ILE A 694 8.64 12.52 26.95
N VAL A 695 7.35 12.66 26.62
CA VAL A 695 6.86 13.70 25.70
C VAL A 695 7.28 15.09 26.19
N ARG A 696 7.01 15.42 27.46
CA ARG A 696 7.37 16.70 28.05
C ARG A 696 8.88 16.96 27.98
N LEU A 697 9.68 15.98 28.36
CA LEU A 697 11.14 16.08 28.32
C LEU A 697 11.66 16.31 26.90
N LEU A 698 11.15 15.59 25.90
CA LEU A 698 11.56 15.79 24.50
C LEU A 698 11.19 17.19 24.00
N VAL A 699 10.00 17.68 24.33
CA VAL A 699 9.57 19.05 23.99
C VAL A 699 10.46 20.10 24.67
N GLU A 700 10.76 19.95 25.96
CA GLU A 700 11.67 20.83 26.71
C GLU A 700 13.09 20.85 26.12
N ARG A 701 13.53 19.75 25.50
CA ARG A 701 14.84 19.65 24.83
C ARG A 701 14.81 20.04 23.35
N GLY A 702 13.70 20.59 22.85
CA GLY A 702 13.61 21.14 21.50
C GLY A 702 13.28 20.12 20.40
N ALA A 703 12.56 19.04 20.72
CA ALA A 703 12.01 18.14 19.72
C ALA A 703 11.11 18.90 18.72
N ASP A 704 11.26 18.59 17.44
CA ASP A 704 10.46 19.20 16.36
C ASP A 704 9.00 18.71 16.41
N LEU A 705 8.10 19.57 16.87
CA LEU A 705 6.67 19.28 16.94
C LEU A 705 6.05 19.10 15.55
N ASN A 706 6.62 19.68 14.48
CA ASN A 706 6.06 19.55 13.14
C ASN A 706 6.30 18.16 12.53
N ALA A 707 7.36 17.47 12.96
CA ALA A 707 7.69 16.11 12.53
C ALA A 707 6.81 15.02 13.19
N PHE A 708 5.91 15.40 14.09
CA PHE A 708 4.99 14.51 14.81
C PHE A 708 3.71 14.17 14.03
N GLY A 709 3.15 15.16 13.33
CA GLY A 709 2.00 15.01 12.42
C GLY A 709 0.70 14.48 13.05
N SER A 710 -0.24 14.08 12.20
CA SER A 710 -1.57 13.59 12.59
C SER A 710 -1.53 12.19 13.21
N VAL A 711 -0.61 11.34 12.76
CA VAL A 711 -0.44 9.96 13.24
C VAL A 711 -0.02 9.96 14.71
N GLY A 712 0.96 10.79 15.09
CA GLY A 712 1.38 10.88 16.48
C GLY A 712 0.27 11.36 17.39
N LEU A 713 -0.51 12.35 16.94
CA LEU A 713 -1.61 12.88 17.74
C LEU A 713 -2.71 11.83 17.96
N ALA A 714 -3.00 11.04 16.93
CA ALA A 714 -3.93 9.92 17.03
C ALA A 714 -3.42 8.82 17.97
N PHE A 715 -2.13 8.48 17.92
CA PHE A 715 -1.57 7.47 18.82
C PHE A 715 -1.48 7.93 20.28
N ALA A 716 -1.26 9.22 20.55
CA ALA A 716 -1.38 9.78 21.90
C ALA A 716 -2.78 9.54 22.48
N LEU A 717 -3.81 9.70 21.65
CA LEU A 717 -5.20 9.44 22.00
C LEU A 717 -5.49 7.95 22.17
N HIS A 718 -4.99 7.09 21.27
CA HIS A 718 -5.10 5.64 21.41
C HIS A 718 -4.45 5.11 22.69
N ALA A 719 -3.33 5.71 23.10
CA ALA A 719 -2.66 5.43 24.36
C ALA A 719 -3.40 5.97 25.61
N HIS A 720 -4.52 6.70 25.43
CA HIS A 720 -5.24 7.48 26.44
C HIS A 720 -4.37 8.49 27.21
N CYS A 721 -3.32 8.99 26.59
CA CYS A 721 -2.47 9.99 27.21
C CYS A 721 -3.01 11.40 26.90
N THR A 722 -4.00 11.83 27.69
CA THR A 722 -4.59 13.18 27.54
C THR A 722 -3.55 14.28 27.70
N ASP A 723 -2.61 14.14 28.63
CA ASP A 723 -1.49 15.06 28.79
C ASP A 723 -0.60 15.13 27.54
N CYS A 724 -0.31 13.98 26.92
CA CYS A 724 0.46 13.94 25.66
C CYS A 724 -0.30 14.67 24.56
N PHE A 725 -1.60 14.42 24.43
CA PHE A 725 -2.45 15.14 23.47
C PHE A 725 -2.45 16.64 23.73
N ASP A 726 -2.64 17.08 24.98
CA ASP A 726 -2.71 18.50 25.32
C ASP A 726 -1.37 19.23 25.10
N LEU A 727 -0.25 18.56 25.38
CA LEU A 727 1.10 19.09 25.10
C LEU A 727 1.36 19.30 23.59
N LEU A 728 0.74 18.48 22.73
CA LEU A 728 1.08 18.42 21.31
C LEU A 728 0.04 19.10 20.41
N ALA A 729 -1.25 19.00 20.76
CA ALA A 729 -2.37 19.47 19.94
C ALA A 729 -2.34 20.99 19.71
N GLY A 730 -1.82 21.79 20.66
CA GLY A 730 -1.75 23.24 20.52
C GLY A 730 -0.82 23.73 19.41
N ALA A 731 0.13 22.88 18.98
CA ALA A 731 1.04 23.18 17.87
C ALA A 731 0.51 22.69 16.50
N MET A 732 -0.65 22.03 16.46
CA MET A 732 -1.17 21.39 15.26
C MET A 732 -2.24 22.25 14.59
N ASP A 733 -2.23 22.29 13.26
CA ASP A 733 -3.30 22.93 12.51
C ASP A 733 -4.60 22.10 12.52
N LYS A 734 -5.70 22.75 12.13
CA LYS A 734 -7.04 22.14 12.10
C LYS A 734 -7.11 20.90 11.19
N GLN A 735 -6.35 20.88 10.10
CA GLN A 735 -6.35 19.75 9.16
C GLN A 735 -5.67 18.53 9.79
N THR A 736 -4.57 18.74 10.49
CA THR A 736 -3.83 17.72 11.24
C THR A 736 -4.69 17.14 12.36
N ILE A 737 -5.37 17.99 13.13
CA ILE A 737 -6.35 17.60 14.15
C ILE A 737 -7.50 16.81 13.53
N THR A 738 -8.01 17.24 12.38
CA THR A 738 -9.08 16.53 11.64
C THR A 738 -8.62 15.14 11.21
N ILE A 739 -7.46 15.00 10.56
CA ILE A 739 -6.93 13.70 10.14
C ILE A 739 -6.66 12.80 11.35
N ALA A 740 -6.09 13.36 12.43
CA ALA A 740 -5.86 12.62 13.68
C ALA A 740 -7.17 12.08 14.27
N SER A 741 -8.29 12.82 14.17
CA SER A 741 -9.60 12.33 14.62
C SER A 741 -10.09 11.10 13.84
N PHE A 742 -9.77 11.01 12.55
CA PHE A 742 -10.10 9.85 11.73
C PHE A 742 -9.19 8.66 12.01
N VAL A 743 -7.89 8.89 12.20
CA VAL A 743 -6.95 7.84 12.59
C VAL A 743 -7.24 7.33 14.01
N ALA A 744 -7.69 8.18 14.93
CA ALA A 744 -8.11 7.81 16.27
C ALA A 744 -9.56 7.30 16.35
N SER A 745 -10.36 7.43 15.29
CA SER A 745 -11.73 6.88 15.26
C SER A 745 -11.70 5.36 15.10
N PRO A 746 -12.76 4.63 15.50
CA PRO A 746 -12.86 3.21 15.28
C PRO A 746 -12.59 2.83 13.83
N PRO A 747 -11.90 1.71 13.59
CA PRO A 747 -11.53 0.67 14.55
C PRO A 747 -10.41 1.00 15.58
N LEU A 748 -9.79 2.18 15.56
CA LEU A 748 -8.49 2.41 16.18
C LEU A 748 -8.48 3.26 17.48
N GLY A 749 -9.60 3.67 18.08
CA GLY A 749 -9.55 4.46 19.32
C GLY A 749 -10.88 4.61 20.08
N ASP A 750 -10.86 5.40 21.16
CA ASP A 750 -11.94 5.46 22.16
C ASP A 750 -12.85 6.69 22.07
N ALA A 751 -13.92 6.65 22.86
CA ALA A 751 -14.94 7.70 22.96
C ALA A 751 -14.42 9.04 23.47
N THR A 752 -13.62 8.99 24.53
CA THR A 752 -13.16 10.16 25.28
C THR A 752 -12.19 10.99 24.44
N ALA A 753 -11.36 10.33 23.64
CA ALA A 753 -10.48 10.95 22.66
C ALA A 753 -11.27 11.74 21.61
N LEU A 754 -12.42 11.21 21.17
CA LEU A 754 -13.20 11.85 20.12
C LEU A 754 -13.77 13.18 20.59
N GLU A 755 -14.38 13.26 21.77
CA GLU A 755 -14.95 14.54 22.24
C GLU A 755 -13.90 15.64 22.34
N ARG A 756 -12.72 15.32 22.89
CA ARG A 756 -11.60 16.26 23.02
C ARG A 756 -11.07 16.74 21.68
N ILE A 757 -10.92 15.83 20.70
CA ILE A 757 -10.42 16.22 19.38
C ILE A 757 -11.47 17.03 18.60
N LEU A 758 -12.77 16.77 18.79
CA LEU A 758 -13.86 17.60 18.26
C LEU A 758 -13.87 18.99 18.89
N ASP A 759 -13.63 19.13 20.19
CA ASP A 759 -13.55 20.42 20.88
C ASP A 759 -12.37 21.28 20.42
N ARG A 760 -11.32 20.65 19.88
CA ARG A 760 -10.20 21.32 19.21
C ARG A 760 -10.47 21.63 17.73
N GLY A 761 -11.72 21.44 17.28
CA GLY A 761 -12.17 21.86 15.96
C GLY A 761 -11.94 20.83 14.84
N ALA A 762 -11.79 19.54 15.15
CA ALA A 762 -11.78 18.50 14.13
C ALA A 762 -13.05 18.57 13.25
N ASP A 763 -12.87 18.54 11.93
CA ASP A 763 -13.97 18.61 10.97
C ASP A 763 -14.70 17.26 10.88
N THR A 764 -15.93 17.24 11.36
CA THR A 764 -16.78 16.05 11.34
C THR A 764 -17.35 15.71 9.96
N ALA A 765 -17.26 16.64 9.00
CA ALA A 765 -17.68 16.43 7.62
C ALA A 765 -16.55 15.90 6.72
N PHE A 766 -15.33 15.76 7.25
CA PHE A 766 -14.21 15.16 6.51
C PHE A 766 -14.57 13.74 6.04
N LYS A 767 -14.07 13.38 4.86
CA LYS A 767 -14.21 12.06 4.28
C LYS A 767 -12.83 11.50 3.99
N ASP A 768 -12.60 10.26 4.39
CA ASP A 768 -11.36 9.56 4.06
C ASP A 768 -11.30 9.16 2.57
N SER A 769 -10.23 8.45 2.18
CA SER A 769 -10.01 7.96 0.82
C SER A 769 -11.11 7.07 0.26
N GLU A 770 -11.91 6.46 1.14
CA GLU A 770 -13.05 5.60 0.80
C GLU A 770 -14.36 6.38 0.82
N GLY A 771 -14.33 7.70 1.08
CA GLY A 771 -15.51 8.53 1.23
C GLY A 771 -16.21 8.39 2.60
N SER A 772 -15.60 7.69 3.57
CA SER A 772 -16.23 7.42 4.87
C SER A 772 -16.10 8.62 5.81
N THR A 773 -17.19 9.00 6.48
CA THR A 773 -17.19 9.99 7.57
C THR A 773 -16.82 9.34 8.91
N ILE A 774 -16.58 10.17 9.93
CA ILE A 774 -16.27 9.68 11.28
C ILE A 774 -17.42 8.87 11.89
N LEU A 775 -18.68 9.18 11.52
CA LEU A 775 -19.85 8.43 11.94
C LEU A 775 -19.95 7.06 11.26
N LEU A 776 -19.59 6.97 9.97
CA LEU A 776 -19.48 5.69 9.24
C LEU A 776 -18.44 4.77 9.89
N ARG A 777 -17.28 5.34 10.25
CA ARG A 777 -16.21 4.63 10.97
C ARG A 777 -16.66 4.17 12.35
N ALA A 778 -17.26 5.06 13.13
CA ALA A 778 -17.87 4.76 14.43
C ALA A 778 -18.90 3.62 14.38
N ALA A 779 -19.77 3.61 13.36
CA ALA A 779 -20.83 2.61 13.20
C ALA A 779 -20.32 1.25 12.72
N SER A 780 -19.04 1.14 12.31
CA SER A 780 -18.46 -0.11 11.81
C SER A 780 -18.07 -1.11 12.91
N SER A 781 -18.21 -0.73 14.19
CA SER A 781 -17.88 -1.57 15.35
C SER A 781 -18.91 -1.40 16.46
N ASP A 782 -19.22 -2.49 17.16
CA ASP A 782 -20.04 -2.52 18.37
C ASP A 782 -19.23 -2.23 19.65
N PHE A 783 -17.90 -2.09 19.54
CA PHE A 783 -17.05 -1.61 20.63
C PHE A 783 -17.24 -0.12 20.92
N PHE A 784 -17.84 0.63 20.00
CA PHE A 784 -17.97 2.06 20.19
C PHE A 784 -19.06 2.38 21.21
N PRO A 785 -18.75 3.14 22.28
CA PRO A 785 -19.76 3.51 23.25
C PRO A 785 -20.90 4.26 22.56
N LEU A 786 -22.12 3.88 22.89
CA LEU A 786 -23.33 4.47 22.32
C LEU A 786 -23.32 6.01 22.43
N ASP A 787 -22.73 6.54 23.51
CA ASP A 787 -22.62 7.98 23.75
C ASP A 787 -21.79 8.71 22.70
N VAL A 788 -20.82 8.06 22.05
CA VAL A 788 -20.07 8.72 20.98
C VAL A 788 -20.91 8.91 19.73
N VAL A 789 -21.69 7.89 19.37
CA VAL A 789 -22.64 7.99 18.27
C VAL A 789 -23.68 9.07 18.57
N LYS A 790 -24.14 9.17 19.84
CA LYS A 790 -24.99 10.28 20.29
C LYS A 790 -24.29 11.63 20.14
N THR A 791 -23.04 11.77 20.58
CA THR A 791 -22.28 13.02 20.48
C THR A 791 -22.09 13.43 19.02
N LEU A 792 -21.73 12.52 18.13
CA LEU A 792 -21.62 12.80 16.69
C LEU A 792 -22.96 13.25 16.08
N ILE A 793 -24.07 12.58 16.42
CA ILE A 793 -25.41 12.99 15.99
C ILE A 793 -25.75 14.40 16.54
N ALA A 794 -25.47 14.65 17.82
CA ALA A 794 -25.72 15.95 18.46
C ALA A 794 -24.86 17.09 17.88
N ARG A 795 -23.66 16.78 17.37
CA ARG A 795 -22.77 17.72 16.65
C ARG A 795 -23.20 17.95 15.19
N GLY A 796 -24.33 17.36 14.75
CA GLY A 796 -24.92 17.61 13.44
C GLY A 796 -24.26 16.83 12.29
N VAL A 797 -23.61 15.69 12.58
CA VAL A 797 -23.05 14.83 11.52
C VAL A 797 -24.17 14.22 10.69
N ASP A 798 -24.03 14.25 9.36
CA ASP A 798 -24.99 13.66 8.44
C ASP A 798 -25.07 12.13 8.63
N VAL A 799 -26.17 11.67 9.23
CA VAL A 799 -26.47 10.25 9.49
C VAL A 799 -26.73 9.45 8.22
N ASN A 800 -26.97 10.11 7.09
CA ASN A 800 -27.25 9.51 5.79
C ASN A 800 -26.07 9.60 4.83
N ALA A 801 -24.92 10.12 5.27
CA ALA A 801 -23.73 10.18 4.45
C ALA A 801 -23.35 8.78 3.95
N THR A 802 -22.99 8.71 2.67
CA THR A 802 -22.49 7.48 2.04
C THR A 802 -21.00 7.57 1.75
N ASN A 803 -20.34 6.42 1.87
CA ASN A 803 -18.98 6.24 1.37
C ASN A 803 -18.99 5.89 -0.13
N ALA A 804 -17.82 5.77 -0.76
CA ALA A 804 -17.67 5.47 -2.19
C ALA A 804 -18.28 4.12 -2.62
N ARG A 805 -18.56 3.23 -1.66
CA ARG A 805 -19.24 1.94 -1.87
C ARG A 805 -20.75 2.01 -1.62
N GLY A 806 -21.30 3.20 -1.38
CA GLY A 806 -22.72 3.40 -1.09
C GLY A 806 -23.16 2.95 0.30
N ALA A 807 -22.24 2.58 1.20
CA ALA A 807 -22.57 2.21 2.57
C ALA A 807 -22.92 3.46 3.40
N THR A 808 -23.89 3.32 4.31
CA THR A 808 -24.27 4.34 5.32
C THR A 808 -23.81 3.87 6.70
N ALA A 809 -23.84 4.77 7.69
CA ALA A 809 -23.62 4.39 9.09
C ALA A 809 -24.60 3.28 9.53
N LEU A 810 -25.85 3.34 9.09
CA LEU A 810 -26.86 2.32 9.41
C LEU A 810 -26.54 0.96 8.78
N SER A 811 -26.11 0.92 7.51
CA SER A 811 -25.77 -0.37 6.88
C SER A 811 -24.51 -1.01 7.48
N MET A 812 -23.55 -0.22 7.94
CA MET A 812 -22.38 -0.72 8.69
C MET A 812 -22.76 -1.22 10.09
N ALA A 813 -23.58 -0.48 10.83
CA ALA A 813 -24.03 -0.87 12.17
C ALA A 813 -24.81 -2.20 12.15
N ARG A 814 -25.60 -2.44 11.09
CA ARG A 814 -26.36 -3.69 10.94
C ARG A 814 -25.49 -4.92 10.68
N LEU A 815 -24.24 -4.77 10.22
CA LEU A 815 -23.29 -5.90 10.16
C LEU A 815 -23.00 -6.48 11.57
N GLN A 816 -23.27 -5.70 12.62
CA GLN A 816 -23.15 -6.10 14.02
C GLN A 816 -24.46 -6.67 14.61
N GLY A 817 -25.49 -6.87 13.77
CA GLY A 817 -26.83 -7.30 14.21
C GLY A 817 -27.67 -6.15 14.78
N HIS A 818 -28.72 -6.50 15.54
CA HIS A 818 -29.64 -5.55 16.17
C HIS A 818 -29.04 -4.93 17.44
N THR A 819 -28.25 -3.86 17.30
CA THR A 819 -27.57 -3.18 18.41
C THR A 819 -28.25 -1.86 18.80
N PRO A 820 -27.99 -1.30 20.00
CA PRO A 820 -28.47 0.05 20.37
C PRO A 820 -27.98 1.16 19.42
N VAL A 821 -26.86 0.95 18.71
CA VAL A 821 -26.37 1.86 17.68
C VAL A 821 -27.31 1.87 16.47
N VAL A 822 -27.83 0.70 16.07
CA VAL A 822 -28.85 0.60 15.01
C VAL A 822 -30.11 1.35 15.41
N ASP A 823 -30.63 1.12 16.62
CA ASP A 823 -31.83 1.80 17.13
C ASP A 823 -31.64 3.32 17.18
N LEU A 824 -30.48 3.77 17.63
CA LEU A 824 -30.13 5.19 17.71
C LEU A 824 -30.06 5.84 16.32
N LEU A 825 -29.41 5.19 15.35
CA LEU A 825 -29.31 5.69 13.99
C LEU A 825 -30.68 5.76 13.31
N VAL A 826 -31.52 4.73 13.49
CA VAL A 826 -32.92 4.72 12.99
C VAL A 826 -33.71 5.87 13.62
N LYS A 827 -33.63 6.05 14.95
CA LYS A 827 -34.29 7.16 15.65
C LYS A 827 -33.80 8.53 15.18
N ALA A 828 -32.54 8.64 14.79
CA ALA A 828 -31.95 9.86 14.24
C ALA A 828 -32.30 10.11 12.75
N GLY A 829 -33.11 9.25 12.12
CA GLY A 829 -33.56 9.41 10.73
C GLY A 829 -32.58 8.87 9.69
N ALA A 830 -31.69 7.95 10.06
CA ALA A 830 -30.86 7.22 9.11
C ALA A 830 -31.73 6.33 8.21
N LYS A 831 -31.50 6.42 6.90
CA LYS A 831 -32.24 5.72 5.85
C LYS A 831 -31.42 4.54 5.35
N ASP A 832 -32.15 3.52 4.90
CA ASP A 832 -31.53 2.35 4.31
C ASP A 832 -30.94 2.66 2.93
N ALA A 833 -29.66 2.35 2.77
CA ALA A 833 -29.15 1.90 1.48
C ALA A 833 -29.47 0.40 1.38
N SER A 834 -29.81 -0.06 0.16
CA SER A 834 -30.12 -1.44 -0.25
C SER A 834 -29.72 -2.54 0.76
N ALA A 835 -30.69 -3.40 1.08
CA ALA A 835 -30.65 -4.46 2.08
C ALA A 835 -29.29 -5.19 2.14
N ALA A 836 -28.84 -5.49 3.36
CA ALA A 836 -27.65 -6.29 3.60
C ALA A 836 -27.69 -7.56 2.73
N PRO A 837 -26.59 -7.92 2.05
CA PRO A 837 -26.57 -9.11 1.22
C PRO A 837 -27.00 -10.32 2.04
N THR A 838 -28.02 -11.02 1.53
CA THR A 838 -28.55 -12.24 2.13
C THR A 838 -27.40 -13.23 2.36
N PRO A 839 -27.28 -13.86 3.55
CA PRO A 839 -26.24 -14.85 3.80
C PRO A 839 -26.26 -15.89 2.69
N ARG A 840 -25.09 -16.16 2.11
CA ARG A 840 -24.95 -17.16 1.07
C ARG A 840 -25.22 -18.52 1.71
N THR A 841 -26.41 -19.09 1.48
CA THR A 841 -26.76 -20.43 1.96
C THR A 841 -25.96 -21.45 1.16
N ALA A 842 -24.73 -21.73 1.60
CA ALA A 842 -23.96 -22.85 1.10
C ALA A 842 -24.61 -24.16 1.61
N SER A 843 -24.72 -25.16 0.75
CA SER A 843 -25.26 -26.47 1.13
C SER A 843 -24.30 -27.15 2.11
N THR A 844 -24.75 -27.41 3.34
CA THR A 844 -24.00 -28.14 4.36
C THR A 844 -23.95 -29.64 4.00
N THR A 845 -22.82 -30.28 4.29
CA THR A 845 -22.67 -31.74 4.19
C THR A 845 -22.18 -32.28 5.53
N PRO A 846 -23.10 -32.61 6.45
CA PRO A 846 -22.73 -32.96 7.81
C PRO A 846 -21.68 -34.07 7.88
N ALA A 847 -20.68 -33.89 8.76
CA ALA A 847 -19.69 -34.94 8.99
C ALA A 847 -20.27 -36.06 9.86
N PRO A 848 -19.99 -37.35 9.56
CA PRO A 848 -20.51 -38.46 10.34
C PRO A 848 -19.83 -38.62 11.70
N SER A 849 -18.67 -37.96 11.92
CA SER A 849 -17.94 -37.97 13.18
C SER A 849 -16.97 -36.79 13.28
N PRO A 850 -16.50 -36.42 14.50
CA PRO A 850 -15.45 -35.41 14.67
C PRO A 850 -14.17 -35.73 13.88
N ARG A 851 -13.72 -37.00 13.90
CA ARG A 851 -12.55 -37.44 13.12
C ARG A 851 -12.72 -37.19 11.62
N ALA A 852 -13.85 -37.59 11.05
CA ALA A 852 -14.11 -37.39 9.62
C ALA A 852 -14.18 -35.90 9.25
N ALA A 853 -14.69 -35.05 10.14
CA ALA A 853 -14.72 -33.60 9.92
C ALA A 853 -13.30 -32.99 9.86
N VAL A 854 -12.44 -33.36 10.82
CA VAL A 854 -11.04 -32.88 10.89
C VAL A 854 -10.24 -33.36 9.67
N GLU A 855 -10.37 -34.63 9.30
CA GLU A 855 -9.66 -35.21 8.15
C GLU A 855 -10.02 -34.55 6.81
N ARG A 856 -11.25 -34.03 6.65
CA ARG A 856 -11.66 -33.29 5.44
C ARG A 856 -11.01 -31.93 5.31
N VAL A 857 -10.88 -31.20 6.42
CA VAL A 857 -10.46 -29.78 6.37
C VAL A 857 -8.94 -29.63 6.46
N LEU A 858 -8.24 -30.58 7.07
CA LEU A 858 -6.81 -30.47 7.35
C LEU A 858 -5.94 -30.25 6.10
N PRO A 859 -6.15 -30.97 4.97
CA PRO A 859 -5.36 -30.74 3.75
C PRO A 859 -5.53 -29.30 3.20
N LEU A 860 -6.75 -28.78 3.25
CA LEU A 860 -7.06 -27.42 2.81
C LEU A 860 -6.36 -26.37 3.69
N LEU A 861 -6.34 -26.57 5.01
CA LEU A 861 -5.65 -25.68 5.96
C LEU A 861 -4.13 -25.70 5.75
N GLN A 862 -3.51 -26.89 5.64
CA GLN A 862 -2.06 -27.01 5.42
C GLN A 862 -1.63 -26.42 4.07
N GLN A 863 -2.42 -26.56 3.01
CA GLN A 863 -2.12 -25.97 1.70
C GLN A 863 -2.27 -24.44 1.69
N THR A 864 -3.28 -23.91 2.39
CA THR A 864 -3.52 -22.48 2.52
C THR A 864 -2.38 -21.80 3.28
N ASP A 865 -1.84 -22.47 4.29
CA ASP A 865 -0.69 -22.03 5.10
C ASP A 865 0.54 -21.73 4.21
N VAL A 866 0.96 -22.73 3.43
CA VAL A 866 2.07 -22.63 2.46
C VAL A 866 1.83 -21.51 1.46
N THR A 867 0.62 -21.43 0.90
CA THR A 867 0.27 -20.44 -0.13
C THR A 867 0.27 -19.03 0.43
N PHE A 868 -0.24 -18.84 1.65
CA PHE A 868 -0.26 -17.54 2.31
C PHE A 868 1.15 -17.02 2.55
N LEU A 869 2.05 -17.83 3.13
CA LEU A 869 3.43 -17.39 3.40
C LEU A 869 4.15 -17.04 2.10
N LYS A 870 3.99 -17.87 1.06
CA LYS A 870 4.59 -17.65 -0.26
C LYS A 870 4.14 -16.34 -0.92
N LYS A 871 2.85 -16.00 -0.84
CA LYS A 871 2.29 -14.79 -1.49
C LYS A 871 2.47 -13.52 -0.66
N SER A 872 2.31 -13.62 0.66
CA SER A 872 2.39 -12.45 1.54
C SER A 872 3.83 -12.09 1.89
N GLY A 873 4.73 -13.08 1.99
CA GLY A 873 6.07 -12.93 2.55
C GLY A 873 6.07 -12.69 4.07
N CYS A 874 4.93 -12.90 4.74
CA CYS A 874 4.74 -12.67 6.17
C CYS A 874 4.06 -13.88 6.82
N VAL A 875 4.25 -14.04 8.13
CA VAL A 875 3.52 -15.02 8.95
C VAL A 875 2.27 -14.38 9.53
N SER A 876 1.12 -15.03 9.37
CA SER A 876 -0.17 -14.58 9.92
C SER A 876 -0.55 -15.36 11.18
N CYS A 877 -1.02 -14.63 12.19
CA CYS A 877 -1.62 -15.18 13.40
C CYS A 877 -2.88 -16.02 13.08
N HIS A 878 -3.70 -15.59 12.13
CA HIS A 878 -5.00 -16.21 11.84
C HIS A 878 -4.98 -17.26 10.70
N ASN A 879 -3.81 -17.49 10.10
CA ASN A 879 -3.63 -18.49 9.06
C ASN A 879 -2.51 -19.48 9.44
N ASN A 880 -1.25 -19.05 9.38
CA ASN A 880 -0.11 -19.94 9.61
C ASN A 880 -0.04 -20.46 11.05
N THR A 881 -0.22 -19.56 12.02
CA THR A 881 -0.12 -19.94 13.44
C THR A 881 -1.28 -20.83 13.87
N LEU A 882 -2.52 -20.46 13.55
CA LEU A 882 -3.69 -21.29 13.87
C LEU A 882 -3.63 -22.66 13.17
N ALA A 883 -3.06 -22.74 11.96
CA ALA A 883 -2.81 -24.00 11.28
C ALA A 883 -1.81 -24.87 12.07
N ALA A 884 -0.69 -24.31 12.53
CA ALA A 884 0.27 -25.04 13.37
C ALA A 884 -0.38 -25.57 14.67
N MET A 885 -1.18 -24.76 15.36
CA MET A 885 -1.93 -25.19 16.54
C MET A 885 -2.93 -26.31 16.22
N THR A 886 -3.62 -26.20 15.08
CA THR A 886 -4.60 -27.19 14.62
C THR A 886 -3.93 -28.53 14.27
N VAL A 887 -2.80 -28.49 13.56
CA VAL A 887 -2.00 -29.67 13.22
C VAL A 887 -1.48 -30.35 14.48
N ALA A 888 -0.89 -29.61 15.42
CA ALA A 888 -0.43 -30.16 16.69
C ALA A 888 -1.56 -30.84 17.48
N THR A 889 -2.72 -30.19 17.56
CA THR A 889 -3.90 -30.72 18.26
C THR A 889 -4.39 -32.01 17.58
N ALA A 890 -4.58 -31.99 16.27
CA ALA A 890 -5.01 -33.14 15.48
C ALA A 890 -4.04 -34.33 15.63
N ARG A 891 -2.72 -34.07 15.55
CA ARG A 891 -1.66 -35.06 15.76
C ARG A 891 -1.76 -35.71 17.14
N SER A 892 -1.92 -34.91 18.20
CA SER A 892 -1.99 -35.41 19.58
C SER A 892 -3.24 -36.26 19.86
N HIS A 893 -4.31 -36.12 19.06
CA HIS A 893 -5.53 -36.92 19.12
C HIS A 893 -5.59 -38.03 18.05
N GLY A 894 -4.44 -38.39 17.49
CA GLY A 894 -4.28 -39.53 16.59
C GLY A 894 -4.96 -39.34 15.22
N VAL A 895 -5.13 -38.10 14.76
CA VAL A 895 -5.51 -37.79 13.37
C VAL A 895 -4.25 -37.70 12.53
N ARG A 896 -4.26 -38.29 11.33
CA ARG A 896 -3.11 -38.24 10.42
C ARG A 896 -2.92 -36.82 9.89
N VAL A 897 -1.71 -36.29 10.02
CA VAL A 897 -1.30 -34.99 9.49
C VAL A 897 -0.20 -35.17 8.45
N ASP A 898 -0.02 -34.18 7.56
CA ASP A 898 1.17 -34.13 6.72
C ASP A 898 2.34 -33.54 7.53
N GLU A 899 3.17 -34.44 8.05
CA GLU A 899 4.31 -34.11 8.92
C GLU A 899 5.43 -33.36 8.20
N GLU A 900 5.61 -33.61 6.90
CA GLU A 900 6.65 -32.91 6.13
C GLU A 900 6.28 -31.43 6.00
N THR A 901 5.04 -31.15 5.57
CA THR A 901 4.53 -29.79 5.49
C THR A 901 4.55 -29.11 6.86
N ALA A 902 4.13 -29.80 7.93
CA ALA A 902 4.13 -29.25 9.29
C ALA A 902 5.52 -28.82 9.75
N HIS A 903 6.52 -29.69 9.57
CA HIS A 903 7.91 -29.38 9.93
C HIS A 903 8.45 -28.20 9.11
N GLN A 904 8.24 -28.19 7.79
CA GLN A 904 8.68 -27.11 6.91
C GLN A 904 8.04 -25.76 7.28
N GLN A 905 6.76 -25.75 7.66
CA GLN A 905 6.10 -24.51 8.11
C GLN A 905 6.64 -24.03 9.46
N ALA A 906 6.86 -24.93 10.44
CA ALA A 906 7.45 -24.55 11.71
C ALA A 906 8.86 -23.94 11.55
N GLU A 907 9.69 -24.52 10.68
CA GLU A 907 11.02 -23.97 10.36
C GLU A 907 10.92 -22.62 9.64
N ALA A 908 9.98 -22.46 8.70
CA ALA A 908 9.77 -21.21 8.00
C ALA A 908 9.30 -20.08 8.95
N ILE A 909 8.43 -20.39 9.90
CA ILE A 909 7.97 -19.45 10.95
C ILE A 909 9.14 -19.08 11.87
N ALA A 910 9.95 -20.05 12.30
CA ALA A 910 11.11 -19.79 13.14
C ALA A 910 12.16 -18.92 12.43
N SER A 911 12.43 -19.20 11.15
CA SER A 911 13.31 -18.40 10.29
C SER A 911 12.81 -16.97 10.13
N PHE A 912 11.49 -16.79 9.97
CA PHE A 912 10.87 -15.47 9.96
C PHE A 912 11.13 -14.71 11.27
N LEU A 913 10.94 -15.34 12.44
CA LEU A 913 11.24 -14.70 13.72
C LEU A 913 12.71 -14.32 13.87
N ASP A 914 13.63 -15.19 13.45
CA ASP A 914 15.08 -14.90 13.49
C ASP A 914 15.42 -13.69 12.60
N GLY A 915 14.79 -13.62 11.42
CA GLY A 915 14.86 -12.47 10.52
C GLY A 915 14.40 -11.15 11.16
N TRP A 916 13.55 -11.19 12.20
CA TRP A 916 13.05 -10.03 12.95
C TRP A 916 13.74 -9.79 14.30
N ARG A 917 14.59 -10.71 14.78
CA ARG A 917 15.24 -10.66 16.09
C ARG A 917 15.89 -9.31 16.38
N GLU A 918 16.76 -8.84 15.48
CA GLU A 918 17.53 -7.61 15.69
C GLU A 918 16.66 -6.36 15.74
N ARG A 919 15.56 -6.36 14.99
CA ARG A 919 14.53 -5.32 15.01
C ARG A 919 13.77 -5.32 16.33
N ALA A 920 13.38 -6.50 16.81
CA ALA A 920 12.71 -6.65 18.11
C ALA A 920 13.58 -6.17 19.28
N LEU A 921 14.88 -6.47 19.28
CA LEU A 921 15.81 -5.98 20.32
C LEU A 921 15.94 -4.46 20.32
N GLN A 922 15.81 -3.83 19.15
CA GLN A 922 15.76 -2.39 18.98
C GLN A 922 14.35 -1.80 19.15
N GLY A 923 13.33 -2.58 19.55
CA GLY A 923 12.00 -2.06 19.80
C GLY A 923 11.10 -1.93 18.58
N LEU A 924 11.42 -2.55 17.44
CA LEU A 924 10.51 -2.74 16.31
C LEU A 924 9.81 -4.10 16.46
N ALA A 925 8.51 -4.10 16.65
CA ALA A 925 7.71 -5.32 16.59
C ALA A 925 7.38 -5.69 15.13
N ILE A 926 7.05 -6.97 14.92
CA ILE A 926 6.42 -7.44 13.69
C ILE A 926 5.08 -6.70 13.53
N PRO A 927 4.67 -6.28 12.31
CA PRO A 927 3.35 -5.67 12.09
C PRO A 927 2.22 -6.50 12.70
N GLY A 928 1.25 -5.84 13.33
CA GLY A 928 0.26 -6.48 14.21
C GLY A 928 0.75 -6.64 15.67
N GLU A 929 1.97 -6.20 15.95
CA GLU A 929 2.58 -6.04 17.27
C GLU A 929 2.37 -7.26 18.20
N ALA A 930 1.87 -7.03 19.41
CA ALA A 930 1.72 -8.05 20.43
C ALA A 930 0.77 -9.17 19.98
N ASP A 931 -0.25 -8.88 19.18
CA ASP A 931 -1.17 -9.91 18.69
C ASP A 931 -0.45 -10.89 17.77
N THR A 932 0.23 -10.38 16.75
CA THR A 932 0.99 -11.23 15.82
C THR A 932 2.12 -11.97 16.52
N VAL A 933 2.91 -11.27 17.34
CA VAL A 933 4.03 -11.89 18.07
C VAL A 933 3.55 -12.97 19.03
N SER A 934 2.49 -12.70 19.80
CA SER A 934 1.99 -13.67 20.78
C SER A 934 1.47 -14.93 20.10
N TYR A 935 0.65 -14.81 19.05
CA TYR A 935 0.19 -15.95 18.27
C TYR A 935 1.37 -16.74 17.69
N ILE A 936 2.31 -16.12 16.98
CA ILE A 936 3.45 -16.86 16.39
C ILE A 936 4.16 -17.73 17.44
N LEU A 937 4.39 -17.19 18.64
CA LEU A 937 4.96 -17.94 19.74
C LEU A 937 4.05 -19.09 20.22
N LEU A 938 2.73 -18.92 20.28
CA LEU A 938 1.79 -20.01 20.58
C LEU A 938 1.87 -21.14 19.54
N GLY A 939 1.90 -20.81 18.25
CA GLY A 939 2.02 -21.81 17.18
C GLY A 939 3.33 -22.58 17.24
N LEU A 940 4.45 -21.88 17.43
CA LEU A 940 5.75 -22.51 17.65
C LEU A 940 5.75 -23.41 18.89
N SER A 941 5.12 -22.97 19.99
CA SER A 941 5.01 -23.79 21.19
C SER A 941 4.15 -25.02 20.99
N ALA A 942 3.08 -24.94 20.18
CA ALA A 942 2.22 -26.08 19.87
C ALA A 942 2.98 -27.18 19.11
N GLU A 943 3.90 -26.78 18.22
CA GLU A 943 4.84 -27.68 17.53
C GLU A 943 6.09 -28.03 18.38
N ASN A 944 6.09 -27.73 19.68
CA ASN A 944 7.19 -28.00 20.61
C ASN A 944 8.54 -27.36 20.24
N TYR A 945 8.53 -26.22 19.56
CA TYR A 945 9.74 -25.52 19.16
C TYR A 945 10.47 -24.91 20.39
N PRO A 946 11.77 -25.18 20.60
CA PRO A 946 12.48 -24.76 21.80
C PRO A 946 12.74 -23.24 21.84
N ALA A 947 12.91 -22.71 23.05
CA ALA A 947 13.33 -21.33 23.24
C ALA A 947 14.75 -21.10 22.68
N ASN A 948 14.91 -20.00 21.94
CA ASN A 948 16.15 -19.57 21.33
C ASN A 948 16.24 -18.03 21.37
N ASP A 949 17.31 -17.46 20.83
CA ASP A 949 17.52 -16.02 20.89
C ASP A 949 16.39 -15.22 20.20
N ALA A 950 15.80 -15.74 19.12
CA ALA A 950 14.74 -15.08 18.39
C ALA A 950 13.43 -15.07 19.17
N THR A 951 13.01 -16.22 19.73
CA THR A 951 11.80 -16.31 20.56
C THR A 951 11.96 -15.52 21.86
N GLU A 952 13.15 -15.48 22.45
CA GLU A 952 13.46 -14.64 23.61
C GLU A 952 13.43 -13.13 23.27
N ALA A 953 13.91 -12.72 22.09
CA ALA A 953 13.77 -11.34 21.61
C ALA A 953 12.29 -10.95 21.44
N MET A 954 11.45 -11.87 20.96
CA MET A 954 10.00 -11.68 20.88
C MET A 954 9.35 -11.59 22.27
N ALA A 955 9.78 -12.41 23.24
CA ALA A 955 9.31 -12.28 24.62
C ALA A 955 9.69 -10.92 25.24
N ARG A 956 10.86 -10.37 24.90
CA ARG A 956 11.29 -9.03 25.34
C ARG A 956 10.41 -7.92 24.78
N ILE A 957 10.06 -7.96 23.49
CA ILE A 957 9.17 -6.94 22.92
C ILE A 957 7.77 -7.02 23.52
N LEU A 958 7.21 -8.22 23.74
CA LEU A 958 5.93 -8.38 24.45
C LEU A 958 5.98 -7.75 25.83
N ARG A 959 6.99 -8.06 26.65
CA ARG A 959 7.14 -7.45 27.98
C ARG A 959 7.23 -5.92 27.92
N ARG A 960 7.94 -5.36 26.92
CA ARG A 960 8.07 -3.90 26.72
C ARG A 960 6.74 -3.22 26.36
N GLN A 961 5.84 -3.93 25.67
CA GLN A 961 4.55 -3.40 25.23
C GLN A 961 3.44 -3.50 26.29
N GLN A 962 3.66 -4.21 27.41
CA GLN A 962 2.63 -4.34 28.44
C GLN A 962 2.31 -2.98 29.07
N ARG A 963 1.03 -2.65 29.15
CA ARG A 963 0.57 -1.44 29.86
C ARG A 963 0.69 -1.62 31.38
N PRO A 964 0.81 -0.53 32.16
CA PRO A 964 0.93 -0.62 33.63
C PRO A 964 -0.19 -1.39 34.34
N ASN A 965 -1.40 -1.39 33.78
CA ASN A 965 -2.55 -2.13 34.31
C ASN A 965 -2.53 -3.65 34.01
N GLY A 966 -1.54 -4.14 33.26
CA GLY A 966 -1.35 -5.56 32.95
C GLY A 966 -1.82 -6.01 31.57
N GLN A 967 -2.51 -5.16 30.80
CA GLN A 967 -3.06 -5.54 29.49
C GLN A 967 -2.08 -5.30 28.34
N TRP A 968 -2.31 -6.03 27.25
CA TRP A 968 -1.88 -5.65 25.90
C TRP A 968 -3.09 -5.19 25.10
N ARG A 969 -2.84 -4.42 24.04
CA ARG A 969 -3.89 -3.90 23.18
C ARG A 969 -3.73 -4.35 21.75
N ILE A 970 -4.86 -4.50 21.08
CA ILE A 970 -4.88 -4.64 19.63
C ILE A 970 -4.53 -3.30 18.98
N THR A 971 -3.77 -3.35 17.90
CA THR A 971 -3.37 -2.15 17.12
C THR A 971 -4.23 -1.94 15.88
N ALA A 972 -4.97 -2.96 15.46
CA ALA A 972 -6.07 -2.86 14.52
C ALA A 972 -7.28 -3.58 15.10
N HIS A 973 -8.48 -3.22 14.66
CA HIS A 973 -9.70 -3.92 15.06
C HIS A 973 -10.44 -4.44 13.82
N ARG A 974 -10.35 -5.76 13.57
CA ARG A 974 -10.77 -6.42 12.31
C ARG A 974 -11.81 -7.53 12.53
N PRO A 975 -12.98 -7.22 13.11
CA PRO A 975 -13.86 -8.21 13.70
C PRO A 975 -14.31 -9.30 12.71
N PRO A 976 -14.42 -10.56 13.17
CA PRO A 976 -14.17 -10.99 14.55
C PRO A 976 -12.70 -11.29 14.88
N ILE A 977 -11.80 -11.19 13.91
CA ILE A 977 -10.37 -11.47 14.07
C ILE A 977 -9.64 -10.21 14.58
N GLU A 978 -8.64 -10.34 15.45
CA GLU A 978 -7.87 -9.17 15.95
C GLU A 978 -8.83 -8.10 16.48
N SER A 979 -9.71 -8.46 17.42
CA SER A 979 -10.78 -7.57 17.90
C SER A 979 -10.93 -7.50 19.43
N SER A 980 -10.11 -8.25 20.18
CA SER A 980 -10.20 -8.35 21.64
C SER A 980 -8.87 -8.07 22.34
N ASP A 981 -8.85 -7.02 23.19
CA ASP A 981 -7.76 -6.78 24.14
C ASP A 981 -7.58 -7.95 25.12
N THR A 982 -8.67 -8.66 25.43
CA THR A 982 -8.66 -9.86 26.27
C THR A 982 -7.89 -10.99 25.62
N GLN A 983 -8.12 -11.22 24.32
CA GLN A 983 -7.41 -12.23 23.53
C GLN A 983 -5.91 -11.95 23.48
N VAL A 984 -5.48 -10.77 23.03
CA VAL A 984 -4.05 -10.46 22.93
C VAL A 984 -3.36 -10.50 24.30
N THR A 985 -4.07 -10.12 25.38
CA THR A 985 -3.54 -10.19 26.75
C THR A 985 -3.34 -11.65 27.20
N ALA A 986 -4.34 -12.52 26.98
CA ALA A 986 -4.23 -13.93 27.33
C ALA A 986 -3.16 -14.64 26.51
N ALA A 987 -3.11 -14.39 25.19
CA ALA A 987 -2.11 -14.95 24.29
C ALA A 987 -0.70 -14.48 24.68
N SER A 988 -0.49 -13.17 24.85
CA SER A 988 0.81 -12.62 25.26
C SER A 988 1.28 -13.19 26.59
N MET A 989 0.39 -13.29 27.58
CA MET A 989 0.71 -13.92 28.87
C MET A 989 1.18 -15.37 28.68
N ARG A 990 0.48 -16.15 27.87
CA ARG A 990 0.82 -17.55 27.60
C ARG A 990 2.16 -17.68 26.86
N SER A 991 2.42 -16.84 25.87
CA SER A 991 3.70 -16.80 25.15
C SER A 991 4.86 -16.45 26.09
N LEU A 992 4.66 -15.54 27.04
CA LEU A 992 5.67 -15.22 28.07
C LEU A 992 5.91 -16.40 29.03
N GLN A 993 4.90 -17.20 29.36
CA GLN A 993 5.09 -18.41 30.16
C GLN A 993 5.97 -19.46 29.46
N MET A 994 5.96 -19.47 28.12
CA MET A 994 6.68 -20.45 27.29
C MET A 994 8.11 -20.01 26.96
N TYR A 995 8.31 -18.73 26.63
CA TYR A 995 9.56 -18.24 26.02
C TYR A 995 10.29 -17.14 26.82
N ALA A 996 9.89 -16.87 28.07
CA ALA A 996 10.62 -15.92 28.91
C ALA A 996 12.09 -16.33 29.11
N PRO A 997 13.06 -15.39 28.97
CA PRO A 997 14.46 -15.64 29.29
C PRO A 997 14.64 -16.12 30.74
N LYS A 998 15.38 -17.22 30.93
CA LYS A 998 15.55 -17.86 32.24
C LYS A 998 16.17 -16.93 33.29
N THR A 999 17.12 -16.09 32.90
CA THR A 999 17.80 -15.15 33.82
C THR A 999 16.94 -13.97 34.28
N GLU A 1000 15.82 -13.71 33.60
CA GLU A 1000 14.90 -12.62 33.94
C GLU A 1000 13.57 -13.11 34.49
N ARG A 1001 13.49 -14.40 34.85
CA ARG A 1001 12.25 -15.08 35.24
C ARG A 1001 11.39 -14.27 36.23
N ALA A 1002 11.97 -13.71 37.29
CA ALA A 1002 11.23 -12.92 38.28
C ALA A 1002 10.52 -11.68 37.68
N ALA A 1003 11.18 -11.00 36.75
CA ALA A 1003 10.60 -9.82 36.09
C ALA A 1003 9.47 -10.21 35.13
N TYR A 1004 9.61 -11.36 34.45
CA TYR A 1004 8.56 -11.92 33.60
C TYR A 1004 7.39 -12.49 34.41
N GLU A 1005 7.63 -13.14 35.55
CA GLU A 1005 6.58 -13.60 36.47
C GLU A 1005 5.73 -12.43 36.97
N THR A 1006 6.35 -11.30 37.29
CA THR A 1006 5.60 -10.07 37.65
C THR A 1006 4.72 -9.60 36.48
N THR A 1007 5.24 -9.65 35.26
CA THR A 1007 4.53 -9.26 34.03
C THR A 1007 3.33 -10.19 33.77
N ILE A 1008 3.53 -11.50 33.89
CA ILE A 1008 2.51 -12.55 33.78
C ILE A 1008 1.44 -12.37 34.86
N GLN A 1009 1.82 -12.10 36.11
CA GLN A 1009 0.88 -11.93 37.21
C GLN A 1009 -0.02 -10.71 37.04
N ARG A 1010 0.51 -9.59 36.51
CA ARG A 1010 -0.32 -8.41 36.17
C ARG A 1010 -1.35 -8.75 35.11
N ALA A 1011 -0.97 -9.50 34.07
CA ALA A 1011 -1.88 -9.94 33.03
C ALA A 1011 -2.99 -10.85 33.57
N ALA A 1012 -2.64 -11.86 34.38
CA ALA A 1012 -3.60 -12.72 35.05
C ALA A 1012 -4.56 -11.94 35.96
N THR A 1013 -4.04 -10.95 36.68
CA THR A 1013 -4.84 -10.07 37.54
C THR A 1013 -5.80 -9.22 36.73
N TRP A 1014 -5.37 -8.66 35.60
CA TRP A 1014 -6.23 -7.92 34.70
C TRP A 1014 -7.33 -8.82 34.12
N LEU A 1015 -6.99 -10.02 33.64
CA LEU A 1015 -7.95 -11.01 33.10
C LEU A 1015 -9.02 -11.40 34.13
N MET A 1016 -8.69 -11.48 35.43
CA MET A 1016 -9.66 -11.76 36.49
C MET A 1016 -10.67 -10.64 36.72
N ASN A 1017 -10.30 -9.39 36.41
CA ASN A 1017 -11.07 -8.20 36.80
C ASN A 1017 -11.77 -7.52 35.61
N THR A 1018 -11.33 -7.78 34.38
CA THR A 1018 -11.93 -7.19 33.19
C THR A 1018 -13.27 -7.86 32.86
N PRO A 1019 -14.37 -7.09 32.72
CA PRO A 1019 -15.65 -7.65 32.30
C PRO A 1019 -15.63 -7.99 30.81
N PRO A 1020 -15.99 -9.23 30.41
CA PRO A 1020 -16.03 -9.61 29.00
C PRO A 1020 -17.23 -8.99 28.29
N ARG A 1021 -17.06 -8.56 27.03
CA ARG A 1021 -18.12 -7.97 26.20
C ARG A 1021 -18.60 -8.95 25.14
N THR A 1022 -17.67 -9.55 24.41
CA THR A 1022 -17.94 -10.50 23.33
C THR A 1022 -17.82 -11.95 23.80
N THR A 1023 -18.17 -12.91 22.93
CA THR A 1023 -17.87 -14.33 23.19
C THR A 1023 -16.36 -14.58 23.18
N GLU A 1024 -15.61 -13.91 22.31
CA GLU A 1024 -14.15 -14.01 22.26
C GLU A 1024 -13.51 -13.55 23.58
N ASP A 1025 -14.00 -12.45 24.18
CA ASP A 1025 -13.54 -12.02 25.51
C ASP A 1025 -13.74 -13.10 26.57
N ARG A 1026 -14.93 -13.73 26.59
CA ARG A 1026 -15.25 -14.81 27.55
C ARG A 1026 -14.34 -16.02 27.33
N VAL A 1027 -14.11 -16.39 26.07
CA VAL A 1027 -13.22 -17.49 25.67
C VAL A 1027 -11.81 -17.25 26.16
N PHE A 1028 -11.20 -16.13 25.80
CA PHE A 1028 -9.81 -15.86 26.14
C PHE A 1028 -9.62 -15.48 27.61
N GLN A 1029 -10.65 -14.94 28.26
CA GLN A 1029 -10.67 -14.86 29.73
C GLN A 1029 -10.61 -16.25 30.35
N LEU A 1030 -11.43 -17.21 29.90
CA LEU A 1030 -11.43 -18.57 30.43
C LEU A 1030 -10.09 -19.30 30.16
N LEU A 1031 -9.59 -19.25 28.92
CA LEU A 1031 -8.28 -19.80 28.55
C LEU A 1031 -7.16 -19.19 29.39
N GLY A 1032 -7.12 -17.85 29.47
CA GLY A 1032 -6.13 -17.12 30.24
C GLY A 1032 -6.16 -17.49 31.72
N LEU A 1033 -7.35 -17.60 32.33
CA LEU A 1033 -7.49 -18.05 33.73
C LEU A 1033 -7.00 -19.49 33.92
N GLY A 1034 -7.26 -20.38 32.96
CA GLY A 1034 -6.75 -21.75 32.93
C GLY A 1034 -5.22 -21.78 32.86
N TRP A 1035 -4.64 -21.07 31.91
CA TRP A 1035 -3.18 -20.96 31.72
C TRP A 1035 -2.47 -20.28 32.90
N ALA A 1036 -3.12 -19.32 33.56
CA ALA A 1036 -2.64 -18.69 34.79
C ALA A 1036 -2.79 -19.58 36.03
N LYS A 1037 -3.44 -20.76 35.90
CA LYS A 1037 -3.78 -21.66 37.01
C LYS A 1037 -4.54 -20.94 38.12
N ALA A 1038 -5.51 -20.10 37.73
CA ALA A 1038 -6.37 -19.40 38.67
C ALA A 1038 -7.15 -20.39 39.56
N ASN A 1039 -7.73 -19.88 40.66
CA ASN A 1039 -8.54 -20.71 41.55
C ASN A 1039 -9.67 -21.41 40.77
N ARG A 1040 -9.89 -22.70 41.03
CA ARG A 1040 -10.91 -23.51 40.34
C ARG A 1040 -12.31 -22.87 40.37
N THR A 1041 -12.67 -22.17 41.45
CA THR A 1041 -13.95 -21.47 41.56
C THR A 1041 -14.07 -20.32 40.56
N VAL A 1042 -12.96 -19.61 40.30
CA VAL A 1042 -12.90 -18.51 39.33
C VAL A 1042 -13.01 -19.05 37.91
N ILE A 1043 -12.28 -20.13 37.58
CA ILE A 1043 -12.36 -20.82 36.30
C ILE A 1043 -13.79 -21.32 36.06
N GLN A 1044 -14.40 -21.99 37.05
CA GLN A 1044 -15.77 -22.50 36.96
C GLN A 1044 -16.82 -21.39 36.84
N LYS A 1045 -16.60 -20.22 37.44
CA LYS A 1045 -17.47 -19.05 37.26
C LYS A 1045 -17.40 -18.53 35.81
N ALA A 1046 -16.21 -18.38 35.25
CA ALA A 1046 -16.03 -17.96 33.87
C ALA A 1046 -16.61 -18.97 32.87
N ALA A 1047 -16.40 -20.27 33.10
CA ALA A 1047 -16.97 -21.33 32.28
C ALA A 1047 -18.50 -21.36 32.30
N ARG A 1048 -19.13 -21.20 33.47
CA ARG A 1048 -20.60 -21.07 33.56
C ARG A 1048 -21.13 -19.85 32.81
N ALA A 1049 -20.41 -18.73 32.84
CA ALA A 1049 -20.78 -17.55 32.07
C ALA A 1049 -20.70 -17.82 30.56
N LEU A 1050 -19.66 -18.50 30.08
CA LEU A 1050 -19.52 -18.88 28.68
C LEU A 1050 -20.59 -19.90 28.23
N VAL A 1051 -20.84 -20.95 29.03
CA VAL A 1051 -21.91 -21.94 28.75
C VAL A 1051 -23.29 -21.27 28.72
N GLY A 1052 -23.52 -20.25 29.55
CA GLY A 1052 -24.76 -19.48 29.57
C GLY A 1052 -25.07 -18.73 28.26
N GLU A 1053 -24.07 -18.48 27.41
CA GLU A 1053 -24.24 -17.86 26.09
C GLU A 1053 -24.56 -18.88 24.98
N GLN A 1054 -24.53 -20.20 25.29
CA GLN A 1054 -24.84 -21.24 24.31
C GLN A 1054 -26.32 -21.17 23.91
N ARG A 1055 -26.57 -21.29 22.61
CA ARG A 1055 -27.91 -21.14 22.04
C ARG A 1055 -28.64 -22.47 21.88
N PRO A 1056 -29.97 -22.42 21.65
CA PRO A 1056 -30.77 -23.63 21.44
C PRO A 1056 -30.31 -24.51 20.26
N ASP A 1057 -29.63 -23.93 19.27
CA ASP A 1057 -29.02 -24.66 18.15
C ASP A 1057 -27.72 -25.39 18.53
N GLY A 1058 -27.26 -25.24 19.77
CA GLY A 1058 -26.02 -25.82 20.30
C GLY A 1058 -24.78 -24.98 20.04
N GLY A 1059 -24.84 -23.95 19.21
CA GLY A 1059 -23.71 -23.09 18.88
C GLY A 1059 -23.56 -21.88 19.81
N TRP A 1060 -22.47 -21.15 19.61
CA TRP A 1060 -22.23 -19.82 20.16
C TRP A 1060 -22.16 -18.81 19.02
N SER A 1061 -22.61 -17.59 19.29
CA SER A 1061 -22.50 -16.44 18.39
C SER A 1061 -21.32 -15.56 18.78
N GLN A 1062 -20.68 -14.90 17.80
CA GLN A 1062 -19.62 -13.92 18.08
C GLN A 1062 -20.10 -12.79 19.01
N LEU A 1063 -21.31 -12.28 18.74
CA LEU A 1063 -22.00 -11.23 19.49
C LEU A 1063 -23.42 -11.71 19.88
N PRO A 1064 -24.01 -11.21 20.98
CA PRO A 1064 -25.37 -11.58 21.39
C PRO A 1064 -26.44 -11.33 20.31
N THR A 1065 -26.18 -10.39 19.40
CA THR A 1065 -27.07 -9.89 18.34
C THR A 1065 -26.95 -10.64 17.01
N LEU A 1066 -25.94 -11.50 16.84
CA LEU A 1066 -25.65 -12.24 15.60
C LEU A 1066 -26.11 -13.69 15.69
N ALA A 1067 -26.18 -14.47 14.60
CA ALA A 1067 -26.43 -15.91 14.66
C ALA A 1067 -25.24 -16.71 15.25
N SER A 1068 -25.45 -17.97 15.62
CA SER A 1068 -24.35 -18.87 15.99
C SER A 1068 -23.46 -19.14 14.78
N ASP A 1069 -22.15 -19.30 14.98
CA ASP A 1069 -21.20 -19.62 13.91
C ASP A 1069 -20.04 -20.50 14.38
N ALA A 1070 -19.27 -21.03 13.43
CA ALA A 1070 -18.19 -21.96 13.70
C ALA A 1070 -16.97 -21.32 14.37
N TYR A 1071 -16.74 -20.02 14.18
CA TYR A 1071 -15.62 -19.31 14.80
C TYR A 1071 -15.83 -19.23 16.32
N ALA A 1072 -16.97 -18.68 16.75
CA ALA A 1072 -17.30 -18.55 18.17
C ALA A 1072 -17.52 -19.92 18.83
N THR A 1073 -18.17 -20.87 18.13
CA THR A 1073 -18.42 -22.21 18.66
C THR A 1073 -17.12 -23.01 18.85
N GLY A 1074 -16.21 -23.00 17.87
CA GLY A 1074 -14.92 -23.68 17.97
C GLY A 1074 -14.07 -23.12 19.11
N GLN A 1075 -13.95 -21.79 19.19
CA GLN A 1075 -13.27 -21.10 20.28
C GLN A 1075 -13.85 -21.45 21.66
N ALA A 1076 -15.18 -21.45 21.80
CA ALA A 1076 -15.85 -21.79 23.06
C ALA A 1076 -15.55 -23.22 23.53
N LEU A 1077 -15.60 -24.18 22.63
CA LEU A 1077 -15.31 -25.58 22.94
C LEU A 1077 -13.85 -25.78 23.36
N VAL A 1078 -12.89 -25.25 22.60
CA VAL A 1078 -11.46 -25.31 22.97
C VAL A 1078 -11.24 -24.70 24.36
N ALA A 1079 -11.82 -23.54 24.64
CA ALA A 1079 -11.67 -22.88 25.94
C ALA A 1079 -12.25 -23.70 27.12
N LEU A 1080 -13.40 -24.34 26.92
CA LEU A 1080 -14.06 -25.15 27.95
C LEU A 1080 -13.26 -26.40 28.30
N GLU A 1081 -12.64 -27.03 27.30
CA GLU A 1081 -11.81 -28.22 27.46
C GLU A 1081 -10.43 -27.87 28.03
N GLU A 1082 -9.68 -26.95 27.40
CA GLU A 1082 -8.30 -26.64 27.78
C GLU A 1082 -8.18 -26.01 29.17
N SER A 1083 -9.21 -25.27 29.60
CA SER A 1083 -9.26 -24.71 30.97
C SER A 1083 -9.51 -25.77 32.04
N GLY A 1084 -9.83 -27.01 31.65
CA GLY A 1084 -10.26 -28.09 32.54
C GLY A 1084 -11.61 -27.81 33.20
N ALA A 1085 -12.40 -26.90 32.64
CA ALA A 1085 -13.66 -26.47 33.24
C ALA A 1085 -14.81 -27.44 32.95
N LEU A 1086 -14.82 -28.04 31.76
CA LEU A 1086 -15.89 -28.90 31.30
C LEU A 1086 -15.30 -30.14 30.59
N ALA A 1087 -15.85 -31.32 30.88
CA ALA A 1087 -15.45 -32.53 30.15
C ALA A 1087 -16.09 -32.55 28.75
N VAL A 1088 -15.41 -33.16 27.78
CA VAL A 1088 -15.93 -33.32 26.40
C VAL A 1088 -17.24 -34.11 26.32
N THR A 1089 -17.58 -34.86 27.38
CA THR A 1089 -18.83 -35.62 27.52
C THR A 1089 -19.99 -34.80 28.07
N ASP A 1090 -19.77 -33.55 28.46
CA ASP A 1090 -20.83 -32.71 29.01
C ASP A 1090 -21.92 -32.39 27.95
N PRO A 1091 -23.21 -32.35 28.34
CA PRO A 1091 -24.30 -32.02 27.42
C PRO A 1091 -24.12 -30.69 26.67
N ALA A 1092 -23.52 -29.67 27.28
CA ALA A 1092 -23.24 -28.41 26.59
C ALA A 1092 -22.14 -28.57 25.54
N TYR A 1093 -21.06 -29.29 25.87
CA TYR A 1093 -19.95 -29.55 24.94
C TYR A 1093 -20.42 -30.34 23.72
N THR A 1094 -21.15 -31.44 23.96
CA THR A 1094 -21.68 -32.33 22.91
C THR A 1094 -22.63 -31.63 21.94
N ARG A 1095 -23.49 -30.71 22.43
CA ARG A 1095 -24.33 -29.87 21.55
C ARG A 1095 -23.50 -28.96 20.64
N GLY A 1096 -22.41 -28.39 21.15
CA GLY A 1096 -21.49 -27.57 20.34
C GLY A 1096 -20.78 -28.39 19.27
N VAL A 1097 -20.31 -29.58 19.62
CA VAL A 1097 -19.74 -30.54 18.64
C VAL A 1097 -20.76 -30.84 17.54
N GLN A 1098 -22.01 -31.12 17.92
CA GLN A 1098 -23.08 -31.40 16.95
C GLN A 1098 -23.36 -30.20 16.04
N PHE A 1099 -23.35 -28.98 16.57
CA PHE A 1099 -23.46 -27.76 15.75
C PHE A 1099 -22.36 -27.72 14.68
N LEU A 1100 -21.08 -27.88 15.06
CA LEU A 1100 -19.97 -27.86 14.10
C LEU A 1100 -20.09 -28.94 13.03
N LEU A 1101 -20.47 -30.16 13.41
CA LEU A 1101 -20.70 -31.26 12.46
C LEU A 1101 -21.82 -30.93 11.47
N ASN A 1102 -22.91 -30.33 11.94
CA ASN A 1102 -24.06 -29.98 11.11
C ASN A 1102 -23.78 -28.81 10.15
N THR A 1103 -22.87 -27.91 10.50
CA THR A 1103 -22.57 -26.70 9.73
C THR A 1103 -21.36 -26.82 8.79
N GLN A 1104 -20.68 -27.98 8.74
CA GLN A 1104 -19.55 -28.18 7.83
C GLN A 1104 -20.02 -28.20 6.35
N LEU A 1105 -19.27 -27.53 5.48
CA LEU A 1105 -19.54 -27.48 4.04
C LEU A 1105 -18.97 -28.68 3.30
N ALA A 1106 -19.40 -28.86 2.04
CA ALA A 1106 -18.97 -29.98 1.19
C ALA A 1106 -17.46 -30.01 0.90
N ASP A 1107 -16.80 -28.84 0.92
CA ASP A 1107 -15.34 -28.71 0.76
C ASP A 1107 -14.57 -28.92 2.08
N GLY A 1108 -15.27 -29.28 3.17
CA GLY A 1108 -14.71 -29.48 4.50
C GLY A 1108 -14.57 -28.20 5.34
N SER A 1109 -14.75 -27.02 4.75
CA SER A 1109 -14.60 -25.74 5.45
C SER A 1109 -15.85 -25.34 6.25
N TRP A 1110 -15.70 -24.31 7.09
CA TRP A 1110 -16.81 -23.57 7.69
C TRP A 1110 -16.80 -22.13 7.19
N TYR A 1111 -17.95 -21.65 6.71
CA TYR A 1111 -18.12 -20.29 6.24
C TYR A 1111 -18.45 -19.34 7.39
N VAL A 1112 -17.72 -18.23 7.46
CA VAL A 1112 -18.02 -17.10 8.33
C VAL A 1112 -17.81 -15.82 7.52
N SER A 1113 -18.76 -14.89 7.57
CA SER A 1113 -18.64 -13.61 6.85
C SER A 1113 -17.78 -12.62 7.64
N THR A 1114 -16.90 -11.90 6.94
CA THR A 1114 -16.07 -10.86 7.55
C THR A 1114 -16.90 -9.60 7.84
N ARG A 1115 -16.69 -9.02 9.01
CA ARG A 1115 -17.24 -7.70 9.40
C ARG A 1115 -16.17 -6.60 9.36
N ALA A 1116 -14.93 -6.94 9.00
CA ALA A 1116 -13.83 -6.01 8.95
C ALA A 1116 -13.94 -5.05 7.75
N LEU A 1117 -13.56 -3.80 7.96
CA LEU A 1117 -13.33 -2.87 6.86
C LEU A 1117 -12.05 -3.27 6.11
N PRO A 1118 -12.06 -3.34 4.77
CA PRO A 1118 -10.85 -3.68 4.00
C PRO A 1118 -9.82 -2.56 4.14
N ILE A 1119 -8.61 -2.91 4.58
CA ILE A 1119 -7.48 -1.97 4.74
C ILE A 1119 -6.22 -2.40 3.97
N GLN A 1120 -6.26 -3.56 3.30
CA GLN A 1120 -5.18 -4.08 2.46
C GLN A 1120 -5.74 -4.58 1.13
N PRO A 1121 -4.98 -4.51 0.02
CA PRO A 1121 -5.37 -5.12 -1.25
C PRO A 1121 -5.64 -6.63 -1.07
N PRO A 1122 -6.76 -7.16 -1.61
CA PRO A 1122 -7.07 -8.58 -1.49
C PRO A 1122 -6.12 -9.45 -2.32
N PHE A 1123 -5.83 -10.66 -1.85
CA PHE A 1123 -5.19 -11.72 -2.63
C PHE A 1123 -5.80 -13.08 -2.28
N GLU A 1124 -5.76 -14.01 -3.23
CA GLU A 1124 -6.26 -15.36 -3.04
C GLU A 1124 -5.23 -16.27 -2.37
N SER A 1125 -5.54 -16.76 -1.16
CA SER A 1125 -4.74 -17.70 -0.38
C SER A 1125 -4.95 -19.17 -0.76
N GLY A 1126 -5.94 -19.46 -1.60
CA GLY A 1126 -6.34 -20.83 -1.96
C GLY A 1126 -7.44 -21.39 -1.06
N PHE A 1127 -7.79 -20.71 0.05
CA PHE A 1127 -8.97 -21.03 0.84
C PHE A 1127 -10.25 -20.53 0.13
N PRO A 1128 -11.36 -21.28 0.15
CA PRO A 1128 -12.63 -20.85 -0.45
C PRO A 1128 -13.21 -19.57 0.19
N HIS A 1129 -14.32 -19.08 -0.36
CA HIS A 1129 -15.13 -17.95 0.17
C HIS A 1129 -14.69 -16.52 -0.18
N GLY A 1130 -13.76 -16.35 -1.12
CA GLY A 1130 -13.43 -15.04 -1.71
C GLY A 1130 -13.03 -14.01 -0.66
N LYS A 1131 -13.77 -12.90 -0.53
CA LYS A 1131 -13.46 -11.86 0.49
C LYS A 1131 -13.51 -12.36 1.94
N ASP A 1132 -14.23 -13.45 2.19
CA ASP A 1132 -14.46 -14.02 3.52
C ASP A 1132 -13.47 -15.16 3.84
N GLN A 1133 -12.50 -15.42 2.95
CA GLN A 1133 -11.59 -16.57 3.05
C GLN A 1133 -10.76 -16.60 4.34
N PHE A 1134 -10.22 -15.47 4.78
CA PHE A 1134 -9.34 -15.42 5.95
C PHE A 1134 -10.07 -15.71 7.25
N ILE A 1135 -11.28 -15.17 7.41
CA ILE A 1135 -12.11 -15.46 8.58
C ILE A 1135 -12.65 -16.88 8.55
N SER A 1136 -13.02 -17.38 7.37
CA SER A 1136 -13.47 -18.76 7.21
C SER A 1136 -12.35 -19.78 7.48
N ALA A 1137 -11.09 -19.46 7.13
CA ALA A 1137 -9.92 -20.26 7.46
C ALA A 1137 -9.67 -20.29 8.97
N ALA A 1138 -9.73 -19.14 9.66
CA ALA A 1138 -9.59 -19.08 11.11
C ALA A 1138 -10.72 -19.84 11.83
N ALA A 1139 -11.96 -19.69 11.37
CA ALA A 1139 -13.11 -20.43 11.89
C ALA A 1139 -12.93 -21.95 11.73
N SER A 1140 -12.42 -22.37 10.56
CA SER A 1140 -12.15 -23.77 10.27
C SER A 1140 -11.04 -24.36 11.14
N ASN A 1141 -9.99 -23.58 11.47
CA ASN A 1141 -8.96 -23.99 12.43
C ASN A 1141 -9.55 -24.20 13.83
N TRP A 1142 -10.29 -23.23 14.36
CA TRP A 1142 -10.94 -23.35 15.67
C TRP A 1142 -11.93 -24.50 15.75
N ALA A 1143 -12.75 -24.70 14.71
CA ALA A 1143 -13.66 -25.83 14.62
C ALA A 1143 -12.90 -27.17 14.58
N ALA A 1144 -11.82 -27.26 13.80
CA ALA A 1144 -11.01 -28.46 13.72
C ALA A 1144 -10.32 -28.80 15.05
N MET A 1145 -9.76 -27.81 15.77
CA MET A 1145 -9.19 -28.02 17.11
C MET A 1145 -10.25 -28.54 18.09
N ALA A 1146 -11.42 -27.90 18.16
CA ALA A 1146 -12.52 -28.33 19.03
C ALA A 1146 -12.98 -29.77 18.74
N LEU A 1147 -13.08 -30.14 17.46
CA LEU A 1147 -13.47 -31.48 17.03
C LEU A 1147 -12.36 -32.50 17.28
N ALA A 1148 -11.08 -32.12 17.13
CA ALA A 1148 -9.95 -32.99 17.47
C ALA A 1148 -9.92 -33.34 18.96
N LEU A 1149 -10.13 -32.35 19.85
CA LEU A 1149 -10.26 -32.57 21.30
C LEU A 1149 -11.42 -33.51 21.66
N ALA A 1150 -12.48 -33.54 20.85
CA ALA A 1150 -13.62 -34.44 21.04
C ALA A 1150 -13.34 -35.90 20.58
N ILE A 1151 -12.27 -36.14 19.83
CA ILE A 1151 -11.81 -37.49 19.48
C ILE A 1151 -11.07 -38.00 20.71
N GLY A 1152 -11.73 -38.86 21.50
CA GLY A 1152 -11.15 -39.40 22.72
C GLY A 1152 -9.71 -39.88 22.50
N SER A 1153 -8.80 -39.48 23.40
CA SER A 1153 -7.39 -39.87 23.35
C SER A 1153 -7.31 -41.39 23.37
N GLY A 1154 -6.93 -41.99 22.24
CA GLY A 1154 -6.66 -43.43 22.16
C GLY A 1154 -5.59 -43.78 23.20
N SER A 1155 -5.95 -44.67 24.11
CA SER A 1155 -5.05 -45.30 25.09
C SER A 1155 -3.89 -46.02 24.43
#